data_AF-A0A939UAR1-F1
#
_entry.id   AF-A0A939UAR1-F1
#
_cell.length_a   1.000
_cell.length_b   1.000
_cell.length_c   1.000
_cell.angle_alpha   90.00
_cell.angle_beta   90.00
_cell.angle_gamma   90.00
#
_symmetry.space_group_name_H-M   'P 1'
#
loop_
_entity.id
_entity.type
_entity.pdbx_description
1 polymer ?
#
loop_
_entity_poly.entity_id
_entity_poly.type
_entity_poly.pdbx_seq_one_letter_code
_entity_poly.pdbx_strand_id
1 'polypeptide(L)'
;MKKSFLCFLVLTVLCFSGSAQQTTSNAGLSVAGDRIRTGEEGFAAEEFRRGVQAFYKGAFNDAIVQFEKSLAYLPNDNLILEWLGKAYYKAGMEGTALSYWQTALDNGYGGLLLENKIEVVKDRRVTGDSEDKLMRLSESGSFEGNVNGNMIFSGPVSVLPNYDGSFWVTAYASNELLRISLNGKVLDRITGPLVGFDRPMDIIRLIDGNLLVSESAGDRLAVLTENGKFIKYIGSKGRGVGNLVGPQYLAQDSLGRIYVTDFGNRRVDVFDAEGNGLYYFGGKSGAFKGLKCPTGIAVVGDSVFVADEDAGSIYEFDRSGNYIRELVEKNTFSKPESLKLWQGSLIVCDKNKIVSVDIQTGSIFEYANTGNAPSRVTSAVPDINNNVIVTDLKADEIYIMSKVQELVGGLFVQIEQVDASKFPEVYVELKVENRHRQPVAGLELENFYLTENKRAVSNLQFMGSAANNTYADITVIIDRSTLMKNYSSEVETALKEIAASMNGRGTLRVICAGGVPATEYTGVPDGVSDFTIGALKTPYASNVPVDLAIRLAANDLINAAKKRAIVMISDGSVTSASFAKYTLSELTAYLANNSIDFSMIQVSQKAPDAEYDYLINNSSGELYYVFRPEGLGSIASDIISIPQGTYQLKYVSALQTSFGEKYLPVEAEVYLMNRSGRDESGYFAPLE
;
A
#
# COMPACT_ATOMS: atom_id res chain seq x y z
N MET A 1 21.29 3.65 39.34
CA MET A 1 20.56 4.33 40.43
C MET A 1 19.09 4.05 40.24
N LYS A 2 18.46 3.41 41.24
CA LYS A 2 17.03 3.03 41.23
C LYS A 2 16.15 4.28 41.06
N LYS A 3 15.19 4.25 40.13
CA LYS A 3 14.02 5.13 40.16
C LYS A 3 12.77 4.30 39.87
N SER A 4 11.98 4.15 40.92
CA SER A 4 10.65 3.56 40.95
C SER A 4 9.67 4.44 40.17
N PHE A 5 8.87 3.85 39.29
CA PHE A 5 7.72 4.51 38.67
C PHE A 5 6.52 4.39 39.62
N LEU A 6 6.06 5.54 40.08
CA LEU A 6 4.83 5.70 40.87
C LEU A 6 3.70 6.02 39.89
N CYS A 7 2.75 5.09 39.78
CA CYS A 7 1.56 5.21 38.95
C CYS A 7 0.58 6.19 39.63
N PHE A 8 0.33 7.35 39.04
CA PHE A 8 -0.68 8.30 39.52
C PHE A 8 -2.03 7.98 38.86
N LEU A 9 -2.90 7.32 39.63
CA LEU A 9 -4.31 7.13 39.32
C LEU A 9 -5.05 8.42 39.69
N VAL A 10 -5.44 9.24 38.71
CA VAL A 10 -6.31 10.40 38.95
C VAL A 10 -7.76 9.92 38.86
N LEU A 11 -8.34 9.63 40.03
CA LEU A 11 -9.76 9.37 40.21
C LEU A 11 -10.47 10.71 40.45
N THR A 12 -11.03 11.33 39.43
CA THR A 12 -11.88 12.52 39.61
C THR A 12 -13.35 12.09 39.67
N VAL A 13 -13.87 12.07 40.90
CA VAL A 13 -15.31 11.99 41.19
C VAL A 13 -15.93 13.34 40.83
N LEU A 14 -16.76 13.38 39.80
CA LEU A 14 -17.65 14.50 39.51
C LEU A 14 -19.10 14.04 39.67
N CYS A 15 -19.68 14.41 40.82
CA CYS A 15 -21.13 14.49 40.99
C CYS A 15 -21.68 15.54 40.02
N PHE A 16 -22.57 15.14 39.11
CA PHE A 16 -23.50 16.07 38.48
C PHE A 16 -24.94 15.61 38.68
N SER A 17 -25.67 16.57 39.22
CA SER A 17 -27.11 16.64 39.44
C SER A 17 -27.93 16.31 38.20
N GLY A 18 -29.06 15.64 38.42
CA GLY A 18 -30.03 15.31 37.39
C GLY A 18 -30.48 16.53 36.59
N SER A 19 -30.46 16.35 35.27
CA SER A 19 -31.37 17.02 34.35
C SER A 19 -31.96 15.93 33.47
N ALA A 20 -33.29 15.84 33.49
CA ALA A 20 -34.05 14.93 32.67
C ALA A 20 -33.89 15.35 31.20
N GLN A 21 -33.09 14.61 30.43
CA GLN A 21 -33.14 14.67 28.98
C GLN A 21 -34.12 13.61 28.49
N GLN A 22 -35.18 14.09 27.86
CA GLN A 22 -36.19 13.29 27.18
C GLN A 22 -35.52 12.28 26.26
N THR A 23 -35.57 11.00 26.62
CA THR A 23 -35.40 9.90 25.70
C THR A 23 -36.60 9.90 24.75
N THR A 24 -36.51 10.63 23.64
CA THR A 24 -37.33 10.31 22.47
C THR A 24 -36.83 9.00 21.90
N SER A 25 -37.48 7.92 22.32
CA SER A 25 -37.37 6.61 21.73
C SER A 25 -37.79 6.67 20.26
N ASN A 26 -36.84 6.82 19.34
CA ASN A 26 -37.05 6.40 17.95
C ASN A 26 -37.03 4.87 17.95
N ALA A 27 -38.18 4.26 18.23
CA ALA A 27 -38.44 2.87 17.90
C ALA A 27 -38.58 2.74 16.39
N GLY A 28 -37.45 2.86 15.67
CA GLY A 28 -37.31 2.59 14.25
C GLY A 28 -37.04 1.10 14.01
N LEU A 29 -36.22 0.77 13.00
CA LEU A 29 -35.82 -0.63 12.70
C LEU A 29 -35.23 -1.38 13.90
N SER A 30 -34.70 -0.67 14.89
CA SER A 30 -34.27 -1.21 16.18
C SER A 30 -35.48 -1.53 17.09
N VAL A 31 -36.08 -2.69 16.90
CA VAL A 31 -37.13 -3.16 17.81
C VAL A 31 -36.49 -3.66 19.10
N ALA A 32 -36.61 -2.89 20.18
CA ALA A 32 -36.35 -3.37 21.53
C ALA A 32 -37.60 -4.08 22.07
N GLY A 33 -37.62 -5.42 22.05
CA GLY A 33 -38.64 -6.27 22.69
C GLY A 33 -39.74 -6.83 21.78
N ASP A 34 -40.65 -7.62 22.37
CA ASP A 34 -41.77 -8.35 21.73
C ASP A 34 -42.91 -7.45 21.17
N ARG A 35 -42.57 -6.27 20.63
CA ARG A 35 -43.56 -5.38 20.00
C ARG A 35 -43.85 -5.83 18.57
N ILE A 36 -45.13 -5.94 18.23
CA ILE A 36 -45.58 -6.19 16.85
C ILE A 36 -45.33 -4.94 16.01
N ARG A 37 -44.63 -5.10 14.89
CA ARG A 37 -44.38 -4.03 13.90
C ARG A 37 -45.67 -3.57 13.25
N THR A 38 -45.77 -2.29 12.91
CA THR A 38 -46.82 -1.80 11.99
C THR A 38 -46.58 -2.34 10.57
N GLY A 39 -47.59 -2.27 9.70
CA GLY A 39 -47.41 -2.67 8.29
C GLY A 39 -46.31 -1.87 7.59
N GLU A 40 -46.24 -0.56 7.83
CA GLU A 40 -45.19 0.32 7.31
C GLU A 40 -43.81 -0.01 7.87
N GLU A 41 -43.69 -0.31 9.18
CA GLU A 41 -42.44 -0.78 9.80
C GLU A 41 -41.98 -2.13 9.22
N GLY A 42 -42.93 -3.01 8.87
CA GLY A 42 -42.67 -4.28 8.19
C GLY A 42 -42.12 -4.11 6.77
N PHE A 43 -42.77 -3.28 5.95
CA PHE A 43 -42.31 -2.97 4.59
C PHE A 43 -40.95 -2.27 4.60
N ALA A 44 -40.74 -1.33 5.52
CA ALA A 44 -39.46 -0.65 5.69
C ALA A 44 -38.34 -1.66 6.01
N ALA A 45 -38.59 -2.59 6.93
CA ALA A 45 -37.62 -3.63 7.31
C ALA A 45 -37.28 -4.58 6.17
N GLU A 46 -38.25 -4.93 5.34
CA GLU A 46 -38.00 -5.80 4.18
C GLU A 46 -37.13 -5.12 3.13
N GLU A 47 -37.46 -3.87 2.76
CA GLU A 47 -36.66 -3.12 1.79
C GLU A 47 -35.26 -2.80 2.36
N PHE A 48 -35.16 -2.48 3.66
CA PHE A 48 -33.87 -2.29 4.32
C PHE A 48 -32.99 -3.56 4.23
N ARG A 49 -33.57 -4.73 4.53
CA ARG A 49 -32.88 -6.02 4.40
C ARG A 49 -32.39 -6.28 2.99
N ARG A 50 -33.24 -6.03 1.98
CA ARG A 50 -32.85 -6.15 0.55
C ARG A 50 -31.73 -5.18 0.20
N GLY A 51 -31.75 -3.96 0.73
CA GLY A 51 -30.70 -2.96 0.58
C GLY A 51 -29.36 -3.43 1.13
N VAL A 52 -29.33 -3.94 2.37
CA VAL A 52 -28.12 -4.50 2.99
C VAL A 52 -27.56 -5.67 2.17
N GLN A 53 -28.44 -6.57 1.70
CA GLN A 53 -28.02 -7.69 0.84
C GLN A 53 -27.49 -7.23 -0.52
N ALA A 54 -28.09 -6.23 -1.14
CA ALA A 54 -27.60 -5.65 -2.40
C ALA A 54 -26.25 -4.96 -2.21
N PHE A 55 -26.07 -4.22 -1.12
CA PHE A 55 -24.82 -3.56 -0.77
C PHE A 55 -23.67 -4.56 -0.67
N TYR A 56 -23.83 -5.63 0.10
CA TYR A 56 -22.80 -6.66 0.24
C TYR A 56 -22.58 -7.53 -1.01
N LYS A 57 -23.47 -7.46 -2.00
CA LYS A 57 -23.26 -8.04 -3.34
C LYS A 57 -22.55 -7.09 -4.31
N GLY A 58 -22.18 -5.89 -3.86
CA GLY A 58 -21.57 -4.86 -4.71
C GLY A 58 -22.57 -4.12 -5.61
N ALA A 59 -23.88 -4.38 -5.48
CA ALA A 59 -24.94 -3.75 -6.27
C ALA A 59 -25.38 -2.44 -5.61
N PHE A 60 -24.48 -1.45 -5.56
CA PHE A 60 -24.69 -0.21 -4.79
C PHE A 60 -25.88 0.62 -5.28
N ASN A 61 -26.12 0.69 -6.60
CA ASN A 61 -27.27 1.40 -7.15
C ASN A 61 -28.59 0.74 -6.73
N ASP A 62 -28.64 -0.60 -6.74
CA ASP A 62 -29.82 -1.33 -6.25
C ASP A 62 -30.00 -1.09 -4.74
N ALA A 63 -28.91 -1.12 -3.96
CA ALA A 63 -28.94 -0.83 -2.54
C ALA A 63 -29.50 0.56 -2.23
N ILE A 64 -29.05 1.61 -2.96
CA ILE A 64 -29.57 2.97 -2.85
C ILE A 64 -31.09 2.98 -3.04
N VAL A 65 -31.59 2.37 -4.12
CA VAL A 65 -33.03 2.31 -4.41
C VAL A 65 -33.81 1.62 -3.29
N GLN A 66 -33.29 0.52 -2.74
CA GLN A 66 -33.96 -0.18 -1.64
C GLN A 66 -33.97 0.65 -0.34
N PHE A 67 -32.87 1.32 -0.01
CA PHE A 67 -32.79 2.17 1.18
C PHE A 67 -33.67 3.41 1.06
N GLU A 68 -33.77 4.03 -0.12
CA GLU A 68 -34.69 5.15 -0.36
C GLU A 68 -36.16 4.74 -0.20
N LYS A 69 -36.54 3.55 -0.69
CA LYS A 69 -37.88 3.00 -0.44
C LYS A 69 -38.13 2.73 1.03
N SER A 70 -37.15 2.17 1.74
CA SER A 70 -37.25 1.93 3.18
C SER A 70 -37.44 3.26 3.95
N LEU A 71 -36.69 4.30 3.59
CA LEU A 71 -36.80 5.64 4.18
C LEU A 71 -38.14 6.32 3.86
N ALA A 72 -38.78 5.98 2.74
CA ALA A 72 -40.12 6.48 2.41
C ALA A 72 -41.20 5.94 3.36
N TYR A 73 -41.02 4.72 3.89
CA TYR A 73 -41.90 4.14 4.91
C TYR A 73 -41.54 4.58 6.34
N LEU A 74 -40.26 4.72 6.65
CA LEU A 74 -39.76 5.21 7.94
C LEU A 74 -38.85 6.44 7.76
N PRO A 75 -39.43 7.64 7.60
CA PRO A 75 -38.64 8.86 7.46
C PRO A 75 -37.76 9.11 8.69
N ASN A 76 -36.52 9.57 8.45
CA ASN A 76 -35.54 9.91 9.49
C ASN A 76 -35.06 8.75 10.37
N ASP A 77 -35.26 7.49 9.98
CA ASP A 77 -34.59 6.38 10.66
C ASP A 77 -33.07 6.48 10.43
N ASN A 78 -32.32 6.68 11.52
CA ASN A 78 -30.90 6.96 11.45
C ASN A 78 -30.06 5.79 10.94
N LEU A 79 -30.51 4.55 11.14
CA LEU A 79 -29.82 3.38 10.62
C LEU A 79 -29.96 3.32 9.09
N ILE A 80 -31.15 3.61 8.56
CA ILE A 80 -31.35 3.71 7.10
C ILE A 80 -30.49 4.83 6.51
N LEU A 81 -30.46 6.01 7.15
CA LEU A 81 -29.64 7.14 6.70
C LEU A 81 -28.14 6.78 6.67
N GLU A 82 -27.64 6.09 7.69
CA GLU A 82 -26.25 5.65 7.74
C GLU A 82 -25.91 4.69 6.59
N TRP A 83 -26.77 3.70 6.35
CA TRP A 83 -26.62 2.71 5.26
C TRP A 83 -26.77 3.31 3.87
N LEU A 84 -27.68 4.27 3.70
CA LEU A 84 -27.82 5.02 2.46
C LEU A 84 -26.55 5.84 2.19
N GLY A 85 -25.97 6.47 3.21
CA GLY A 85 -24.68 7.14 3.12
C GLY A 85 -23.55 6.19 2.73
N LYS A 86 -23.50 4.98 3.31
CA LYS A 86 -22.55 3.91 2.93
C LYS A 86 -22.68 3.54 1.45
N ALA A 87 -23.91 3.37 0.96
CA ALA A 87 -24.17 3.02 -0.44
C ALA A 87 -23.75 4.14 -1.42
N TYR A 88 -24.07 5.40 -1.10
CA TYR A 88 -23.62 6.55 -1.89
C TYR A 88 -22.10 6.73 -1.89
N TYR A 89 -21.45 6.49 -0.74
CA TYR A 89 -19.98 6.51 -0.64
C TYR A 89 -19.37 5.47 -1.57
N LYS A 90 -19.86 4.23 -1.53
CA LYS A 90 -19.40 3.16 -2.44
C LYS A 90 -19.72 3.40 -3.90
N ALA A 91 -20.73 4.21 -4.21
CA ALA A 91 -21.05 4.64 -5.57
C ALA A 91 -20.19 5.83 -6.08
N GLY A 92 -19.29 6.38 -5.24
CA GLY A 92 -18.43 7.52 -5.54
C GLY A 92 -19.09 8.89 -5.33
N MET A 93 -20.32 8.93 -4.82
CA MET A 93 -21.08 10.17 -4.57
C MET A 93 -20.86 10.67 -3.14
N GLU A 94 -19.62 11.04 -2.81
CA GLU A 94 -19.20 11.33 -1.44
C GLU A 94 -19.88 12.56 -0.84
N GLY A 95 -20.20 13.56 -1.65
CA GLY A 95 -20.95 14.73 -1.18
C GLY A 95 -22.34 14.36 -0.66
N THR A 96 -23.04 13.47 -1.37
CA THR A 96 -24.35 12.95 -0.98
C THR A 96 -24.23 12.07 0.26
N ALA A 97 -23.23 11.20 0.32
CA ALA A 97 -22.96 10.35 1.48
C ALA A 97 -22.76 11.20 2.76
N LEU A 98 -21.93 12.24 2.68
CA LEU A 98 -21.69 13.17 3.78
C LEU A 98 -22.97 13.87 4.25
N SER A 99 -23.88 14.23 3.34
CA SER A 99 -25.15 14.85 3.71
C SER A 99 -26.04 13.92 4.54
N TYR A 100 -26.14 12.64 4.15
CA TYR A 100 -26.93 11.67 4.89
C TYR A 100 -26.31 11.34 6.26
N TRP A 101 -25.00 11.15 6.31
CA TRP A 101 -24.28 10.94 7.56
C TRP A 101 -24.38 12.14 8.51
N GLN A 102 -24.28 13.37 7.99
CA GLN A 102 -24.46 14.58 8.80
C GLN A 102 -25.88 14.65 9.37
N THR A 103 -26.90 14.33 8.56
CA THR A 103 -28.30 14.30 9.03
C THR A 103 -28.48 13.28 10.17
N ALA A 104 -27.90 12.08 10.04
CA ALA A 104 -27.95 11.07 11.11
C ALA A 104 -27.22 11.53 12.38
N LEU A 105 -26.05 12.16 12.23
CA LEU A 105 -25.27 12.71 13.34
C LEU A 105 -26.02 13.85 14.06
N ASP A 106 -26.65 14.75 13.31
CA ASP A 106 -27.45 15.85 13.85
C ASP A 106 -28.67 15.34 14.64
N ASN A 107 -29.18 14.15 14.28
CA ASN A 107 -30.20 13.41 15.03
C ASN A 107 -29.66 12.66 16.27
N GLY A 108 -28.37 12.80 16.59
CA GLY A 108 -27.70 12.17 17.74
C GLY A 108 -27.27 10.71 17.52
N TYR A 109 -27.20 10.23 16.28
CA TYR A 109 -26.77 8.87 15.96
C TYR A 109 -25.26 8.77 15.69
N GLY A 110 -24.68 7.58 15.93
CA GLY A 110 -23.30 7.24 15.57
C GLY A 110 -22.20 7.87 16.44
N GLY A 111 -22.46 9.00 17.10
CA GLY A 111 -21.52 9.67 18.01
C GLY A 111 -20.16 9.95 17.37
N LEU A 112 -19.08 9.82 18.17
CA LEU A 112 -17.70 10.07 17.73
C LEU A 112 -17.27 9.23 16.53
N LEU A 113 -17.81 8.01 16.37
CA LEU A 113 -17.44 7.13 15.26
C LEU A 113 -17.90 7.70 13.92
N LEU A 114 -19.16 8.14 13.85
CA LEU A 114 -19.73 8.74 12.64
C LEU A 114 -19.14 10.13 12.38
N GLU A 115 -18.88 10.91 13.43
CA GLU A 115 -18.20 12.20 13.33
C GLU A 115 -16.81 12.07 12.71
N ASN A 116 -15.98 11.14 13.22
CA ASN A 116 -14.66 10.85 12.66
C ASN A 116 -14.73 10.40 11.19
N LYS A 117 -15.73 9.57 10.84
CA LYS A 117 -15.94 9.11 9.45
C LYS A 117 -16.26 10.28 8.52
N ILE A 118 -17.11 11.21 8.97
CA ILE A 118 -17.45 12.44 8.23
C ILE A 118 -16.22 13.34 8.06
N GLU A 119 -15.43 13.54 9.11
CA GLU A 119 -14.20 14.36 9.07
C GLU A 119 -13.21 13.79 8.05
N VAL A 120 -12.87 12.50 8.14
CA VAL A 120 -11.91 11.86 7.23
C VAL A 120 -12.36 11.97 5.77
N VAL A 121 -13.64 11.73 5.47
CA VAL A 121 -14.15 11.82 4.09
C VAL A 121 -14.23 13.28 3.61
N LYS A 122 -14.48 14.26 4.49
CA LYS A 122 -14.39 15.68 4.15
C LYS A 122 -12.96 16.09 3.82
N ASP A 123 -11.98 15.71 4.65
CA ASP A 123 -10.57 16.07 4.48
C ASP A 123 -9.99 15.53 3.18
N ARG A 124 -10.30 14.26 2.86
CA ARG A 124 -9.92 13.59 1.59
C ARG A 124 -10.39 14.32 0.33
N ARG A 125 -11.42 15.17 0.43
CA ARG A 125 -11.97 15.94 -0.69
C ARG A 125 -11.35 17.33 -0.85
N VAL A 126 -10.68 17.85 0.19
CA VAL A 126 -10.15 19.22 0.24
C VAL A 126 -8.64 19.26 0.05
N THR A 127 -7.93 18.23 0.51
CA THR A 127 -6.46 18.19 0.44
C THR A 127 -5.98 17.68 -0.92
N GLY A 128 -5.27 18.54 -1.66
CA GLY A 128 -4.27 18.09 -2.62
C GLY A 128 -2.93 17.91 -1.89
N ASP A 129 -2.06 17.02 -2.38
CA ASP A 129 -0.77 16.62 -1.79
C ASP A 129 0.30 17.75 -1.71
N SER A 130 -0.05 18.89 -1.13
CA SER A 130 0.84 20.05 -0.99
C SER A 130 1.46 20.18 0.41
N GLU A 131 1.79 19.07 1.09
CA GLU A 131 2.29 19.09 2.47
C GLU A 131 3.63 18.38 2.76
N ASP A 132 4.40 17.94 1.76
CA ASP A 132 5.64 17.17 2.04
C ASP A 132 6.92 18.00 2.27
N LYS A 133 6.83 19.32 2.54
CA LYS A 133 8.05 20.15 2.78
C LYS A 133 8.58 20.16 4.21
N LEU A 134 7.83 19.63 5.19
CA LEU A 134 8.21 19.60 6.61
C LEU A 134 7.90 18.24 7.23
N MET A 135 8.35 17.17 6.56
CA MET A 135 8.22 15.82 7.08
C MET A 135 9.00 15.65 8.39
N ARG A 136 8.31 15.26 9.45
CA ARG A 136 8.90 14.86 10.74
C ARG A 136 8.45 13.46 11.09
N LEU A 137 9.43 12.64 11.46
CA LEU A 137 9.24 11.26 11.88
C LEU A 137 9.28 11.16 13.41
N SER A 138 8.42 10.29 13.95
CA SER A 138 8.41 9.93 15.36
C SER A 138 8.30 8.42 15.48
N GLU A 139 8.90 7.87 16.54
CA GLU A 139 8.81 6.46 16.86
C GLU A 139 7.34 6.06 17.10
N SER A 140 6.88 5.06 16.35
CA SER A 140 5.56 4.45 16.50
C SER A 140 5.63 3.13 17.26
N GLY A 141 6.76 2.44 17.19
CA GLY A 141 7.07 1.22 17.92
C GLY A 141 8.51 0.77 17.67
N SER A 142 8.97 -0.23 18.42
CA SER A 142 10.31 -0.77 18.29
C SER A 142 10.37 -2.26 18.60
N PHE A 143 11.43 -2.90 18.10
CA PHE A 143 11.74 -4.31 18.33
C PHE A 143 13.16 -4.44 18.86
N GLU A 144 13.27 -4.87 20.11
CA GLU A 144 14.56 -5.10 20.76
C GLU A 144 15.17 -6.44 20.31
N GLY A 145 16.48 -6.47 20.06
CA GLY A 145 17.22 -7.68 19.72
C GLY A 145 17.25 -8.71 20.85
N ASN A 146 17.00 -8.30 22.10
CA ASN A 146 16.91 -9.18 23.26
C ASN A 146 15.67 -8.89 24.10
N VAL A 147 14.74 -9.84 24.14
CA VAL A 147 13.48 -9.71 24.88
C VAL A 147 13.51 -10.63 26.10
N ASN A 148 13.47 -10.04 27.30
CA ASN A 148 13.47 -10.77 28.59
C ASN A 148 14.63 -11.78 28.76
N GLY A 149 15.81 -11.46 28.20
CA GLY A 149 17.00 -12.31 28.25
C GLY A 149 17.11 -13.32 27.10
N ASN A 150 16.09 -13.42 26.23
CA ASN A 150 16.13 -14.24 25.03
C ASN A 150 16.58 -13.38 23.84
N MET A 151 17.75 -13.71 23.28
CA MET A 151 18.25 -13.07 22.06
C MET A 151 17.39 -13.48 20.87
N ILE A 152 16.70 -12.50 20.28
CA ILE A 152 15.95 -12.63 19.03
C ILE A 152 16.90 -12.42 17.86
N PHE A 153 17.71 -11.37 17.90
CA PHE A 153 18.75 -11.07 16.92
C PHE A 153 19.87 -10.27 17.57
N SER A 154 20.99 -10.09 16.87
CA SER A 154 22.01 -9.15 17.35
C SER A 154 22.70 -8.41 16.21
N GLY A 155 22.81 -7.09 16.39
CA GLY A 155 23.43 -6.13 15.52
C GLY A 155 22.68 -5.93 14.20
N PRO A 156 21.44 -5.40 14.20
CA PRO A 156 20.72 -5.09 12.97
C PRO A 156 21.46 -3.99 12.19
N VAL A 157 21.68 -4.18 10.89
CA VAL A 157 22.47 -3.25 10.06
C VAL A 157 21.70 -2.69 8.86
N SER A 158 20.94 -3.52 8.17
CA SER A 158 20.13 -3.09 7.03
C SER A 158 18.79 -3.79 7.03
N VAL A 159 17.84 -3.15 6.36
CA VAL A 159 16.46 -3.61 6.23
C VAL A 159 16.03 -3.54 4.77
N LEU A 160 15.24 -4.53 4.35
CA LEU A 160 14.59 -4.58 3.04
C LEU A 160 13.11 -4.94 3.23
N PRO A 161 12.20 -3.95 3.11
CA PRO A 161 10.75 -4.18 3.16
C PRO A 161 10.24 -5.09 2.03
N ASN A 162 9.20 -5.87 2.33
CA ASN A 162 8.48 -6.72 1.38
C ASN A 162 7.07 -6.15 1.12
N TYR A 163 6.46 -6.58 0.02
CA TYR A 163 5.11 -6.14 -0.37
C TYR A 163 3.98 -6.74 0.50
N ASP A 164 4.29 -7.74 1.31
CA ASP A 164 3.34 -8.34 2.27
C ASP A 164 3.33 -7.61 3.63
N GLY A 165 4.12 -6.54 3.79
CA GLY A 165 4.31 -5.80 5.03
C GLY A 165 5.42 -6.37 5.93
N SER A 166 5.90 -7.59 5.69
CA SER A 166 7.10 -8.09 6.37
C SER A 166 8.35 -7.38 5.86
N PHE A 167 9.47 -7.57 6.54
CA PHE A 167 10.75 -7.02 6.09
C PHE A 167 11.91 -7.93 6.46
N TRP A 168 12.91 -7.97 5.59
CA TRP A 168 14.18 -8.64 5.85
C TRP A 168 15.11 -7.73 6.65
N VAL A 169 15.87 -8.31 7.56
CA VAL A 169 16.91 -7.61 8.34
C VAL A 169 18.22 -8.38 8.25
N THR A 170 19.32 -7.67 8.00
CA THR A 170 20.68 -8.21 8.15
C THR A 170 21.12 -8.07 9.61
N ALA A 171 21.40 -9.18 10.28
CA ALA A 171 21.92 -9.20 11.64
C ALA A 171 23.44 -9.49 11.62
N TYR A 172 24.23 -8.42 11.70
CA TYR A 172 25.68 -8.44 11.57
C TYR A 172 26.39 -9.19 12.69
N ALA A 173 25.85 -9.16 13.92
CA ALA A 173 26.49 -9.82 15.05
C ALA A 173 26.09 -11.30 15.17
N SER A 174 24.82 -11.64 14.88
CA SER A 174 24.35 -13.03 14.86
C SER A 174 24.56 -13.75 13.52
N ASN A 175 25.10 -13.08 12.49
CA ASN A 175 25.44 -13.66 11.18
C ASN A 175 24.25 -14.36 10.49
N GLU A 176 23.10 -13.70 10.47
CA GLU A 176 21.87 -14.24 9.87
C GLU A 176 21.06 -13.15 9.16
N LEU A 177 20.12 -13.59 8.32
CA LEU A 177 19.02 -12.78 7.83
C LEU A 177 17.73 -13.21 8.52
N LEU A 178 16.90 -12.23 8.86
CA LEU A 178 15.63 -12.44 9.54
C LEU A 178 14.53 -11.84 8.70
N ARG A 179 13.45 -12.59 8.46
CA ARG A 179 12.20 -12.00 7.98
C ARG A 179 11.31 -11.74 9.18
N ILE A 180 10.92 -10.49 9.40
CA ILE A 180 10.15 -10.05 10.56
C ILE A 180 8.81 -9.50 10.08
N SER A 181 7.71 -9.81 10.78
CA SER A 181 6.39 -9.24 10.49
C SER A 181 6.23 -7.83 11.08
N LEU A 182 5.15 -7.14 10.70
CA LEU A 182 4.87 -5.79 11.22
C LEU A 182 4.67 -5.74 12.74
N ASN A 183 4.35 -6.86 13.37
CA ASN A 183 4.19 -6.96 14.83
C ASN A 183 5.48 -7.41 15.53
N GLY A 184 6.61 -7.52 14.80
CA GLY A 184 7.91 -7.87 15.38
C GLY A 184 8.17 -9.37 15.52
N LYS A 185 7.30 -10.21 14.97
CA LYS A 185 7.48 -11.67 15.01
C LYS A 185 8.46 -12.11 13.93
N VAL A 186 9.46 -12.91 14.31
CA VAL A 186 10.36 -13.56 13.35
C VAL A 186 9.60 -14.66 12.60
N LEU A 187 9.45 -14.49 11.30
CA LEU A 187 8.82 -15.43 10.38
C LEU A 187 9.82 -16.46 9.85
N ASP A 188 11.02 -16.01 9.45
CA ASP A 188 12.07 -16.86 8.91
C ASP A 188 13.46 -16.47 9.43
N ARG A 189 14.35 -17.47 9.47
CA ARG A 189 15.77 -17.32 9.81
C ARG A 189 16.63 -17.99 8.77
N ILE A 190 17.63 -17.25 8.28
CA ILE A 190 18.54 -17.74 7.25
C ILE A 190 19.96 -17.49 7.71
N THR A 191 20.67 -18.57 7.99
CA THR A 191 22.06 -18.53 8.46
C THR A 191 23.08 -18.57 7.33
N GLY A 192 22.62 -18.61 6.07
CA GLY A 192 23.45 -18.67 4.86
C GLY A 192 23.56 -20.09 4.28
N PRO A 193 24.39 -20.31 3.25
CA PRO A 193 24.70 -21.65 2.74
C PRO A 193 25.55 -22.45 3.75
N LEU A 194 26.08 -23.62 3.39
CA LEU A 194 26.84 -24.52 4.29
C LEU A 194 27.94 -23.84 5.14
N VAL A 195 28.56 -22.78 4.64
CA VAL A 195 29.64 -22.04 5.33
C VAL A 195 29.11 -20.89 6.20
N GLY A 196 27.82 -20.60 6.12
CA GLY A 196 27.14 -19.48 6.77
C GLY A 196 27.44 -18.13 6.13
N PHE A 197 26.71 -17.10 6.57
CA PHE A 197 27.09 -15.71 6.32
C PHE A 197 28.27 -15.29 7.19
N ASP A 198 29.12 -14.42 6.67
CA ASP A 198 30.22 -13.81 7.42
C ASP A 198 30.09 -12.27 7.42
N ARG A 199 29.48 -11.75 8.49
CA ARG A 199 29.20 -10.32 8.71
C ARG A 199 28.36 -9.70 7.58
N PRO A 200 27.09 -10.14 7.41
CA PRO A 200 26.19 -9.56 6.43
C PRO A 200 25.94 -8.08 6.75
N MET A 201 26.03 -7.21 5.74
CA MET A 201 25.91 -5.75 5.89
C MET A 201 24.61 -5.24 5.28
N ASP A 202 24.55 -5.13 3.97
CA ASP A 202 23.40 -4.60 3.24
C ASP A 202 22.65 -5.71 2.51
N ILE A 203 21.38 -5.46 2.24
CA ILE A 203 20.49 -6.34 1.49
C ILE A 203 19.67 -5.51 0.52
N ILE A 204 19.62 -5.93 -0.76
CA ILE A 204 18.77 -5.31 -1.78
C ILE A 204 18.01 -6.37 -2.56
N ARG A 205 16.87 -5.99 -3.12
CA ARG A 205 16.15 -6.77 -4.12
C ARG A 205 16.65 -6.39 -5.50
N LEU A 206 17.03 -7.38 -6.29
CA LEU A 206 17.42 -7.23 -7.69
C LEU A 206 16.18 -7.22 -8.60
N ILE A 207 16.34 -6.72 -9.82
CA ILE A 207 15.25 -6.61 -10.82
C ILE A 207 14.59 -7.95 -11.17
N ASP A 208 15.31 -9.06 -11.02
CA ASP A 208 14.81 -10.43 -11.22
C ASP A 208 14.07 -11.00 -9.99
N GLY A 209 13.91 -10.19 -8.93
CA GLY A 209 13.28 -10.56 -7.67
C GLY A 209 14.21 -11.25 -6.66
N ASN A 210 15.44 -11.61 -7.06
CA ASN A 210 16.41 -12.22 -6.15
C ASN A 210 16.93 -11.21 -5.12
N LEU A 211 17.44 -11.71 -4.00
CA LEU A 211 18.06 -10.90 -2.95
C LEU A 211 19.58 -10.94 -3.12
N LEU A 212 20.23 -9.79 -2.98
CA LEU A 212 21.68 -9.68 -2.93
C LEU A 212 22.11 -9.17 -1.55
N VAL A 213 23.05 -9.86 -0.93
CA VAL A 213 23.58 -9.53 0.39
C VAL A 213 25.09 -9.34 0.32
N SER A 214 25.60 -8.25 0.90
CA SER A 214 27.04 -8.03 1.04
C SER A 214 27.56 -8.68 2.31
N GLU A 215 28.66 -9.44 2.20
CA GLU A 215 29.35 -10.06 3.33
C GLU A 215 30.69 -9.37 3.55
N SER A 216 30.74 -8.48 4.54
CA SER A 216 31.92 -7.63 4.76
C SER A 216 33.17 -8.43 5.16
N ALA A 217 33.04 -9.41 6.05
CA ALA A 217 34.17 -10.25 6.45
C ALA A 217 34.43 -11.38 5.43
N GLY A 218 33.38 -11.83 4.74
CA GLY A 218 33.47 -12.84 3.69
C GLY A 218 34.10 -12.34 2.38
N ASP A 219 34.29 -11.03 2.20
CA ASP A 219 34.84 -10.40 0.98
C ASP A 219 34.11 -10.85 -0.31
N ARG A 220 32.78 -10.99 -0.23
CA ARG A 220 31.92 -11.55 -1.28
C ARG A 220 30.49 -11.04 -1.18
N LEU A 221 29.69 -11.35 -2.19
CA LEU A 221 28.25 -11.07 -2.20
C LEU A 221 27.47 -12.38 -2.40
N ALA A 222 26.40 -12.57 -1.64
CA ALA A 222 25.52 -13.73 -1.72
C ALA A 222 24.25 -13.40 -2.49
N VAL A 223 23.97 -14.18 -3.54
CA VAL A 223 22.70 -14.13 -4.29
C VAL A 223 21.77 -15.19 -3.73
N LEU A 224 20.55 -14.79 -3.37
CA LEU A 224 19.52 -15.63 -2.80
C LEU A 224 18.23 -15.49 -3.62
N THR A 225 17.37 -16.50 -3.60
CA THR A 225 15.99 -16.35 -4.08
C THR A 225 15.25 -15.31 -3.22
N GLU A 226 14.09 -14.83 -3.66
CA GLU A 226 13.21 -13.96 -2.84
C GLU A 226 12.87 -14.54 -1.46
N ASN A 227 12.75 -15.87 -1.35
CA ASN A 227 12.52 -16.58 -0.08
C ASN A 227 13.82 -16.84 0.70
N GLY A 228 14.92 -16.22 0.30
CA GLY A 228 16.25 -16.26 0.90
C GLY A 228 17.03 -17.58 0.79
N LYS A 229 16.59 -18.53 -0.05
CA LYS A 229 17.41 -19.71 -0.38
C LYS A 229 18.64 -19.30 -1.17
N PHE A 230 19.81 -19.81 -0.80
CA PHE A 230 21.06 -19.51 -1.49
C PHE A 230 21.09 -19.99 -2.94
N ILE A 231 21.59 -19.14 -3.84
CA ILE A 231 21.78 -19.45 -5.26
C ILE A 231 23.28 -19.57 -5.57
N LYS A 232 24.04 -18.47 -5.41
CA LYS A 232 25.47 -18.41 -5.73
C LYS A 232 26.17 -17.28 -4.98
N TYR A 233 27.50 -17.33 -4.97
CA TYR A 233 28.32 -16.18 -4.64
C TYR A 233 28.75 -15.45 -5.90
N ILE A 234 28.92 -14.14 -5.77
CA ILE A 234 29.61 -13.30 -6.76
C ILE A 234 30.66 -12.46 -6.04
N GLY A 235 31.67 -12.02 -6.79
CA GLY A 235 32.87 -11.41 -6.22
C GLY A 235 33.74 -12.39 -5.43
N SER A 236 34.97 -11.96 -5.15
CA SER A 236 35.93 -12.72 -4.33
C SER A 236 36.98 -11.80 -3.72
N LYS A 237 37.63 -12.23 -2.65
CA LYS A 237 38.69 -11.44 -2.00
C LYS A 237 39.79 -11.01 -2.97
N GLY A 238 40.12 -9.72 -2.98
CA GLY A 238 41.26 -9.20 -3.74
C GLY A 238 41.11 -7.73 -4.11
N ARG A 239 41.97 -7.27 -5.04
CA ARG A 239 42.00 -5.86 -5.48
C ARG A 239 41.76 -5.68 -6.99
N GLY A 240 41.59 -6.77 -7.73
CA GLY A 240 41.26 -6.75 -9.16
C GLY A 240 39.81 -6.30 -9.41
N VAL A 241 39.43 -6.22 -10.69
CA VAL A 241 38.04 -5.98 -11.09
C VAL A 241 37.16 -7.12 -10.60
N GLY A 242 36.04 -6.80 -9.94
CA GLY A 242 35.14 -7.80 -9.37
C GLY A 242 35.70 -8.51 -8.13
N ASN A 243 36.87 -8.09 -7.64
CA ASN A 243 37.34 -8.50 -6.33
C ASN A 243 36.98 -7.47 -5.27
N LEU A 244 36.70 -7.94 -4.05
CA LEU A 244 36.18 -7.12 -2.96
C LEU A 244 37.08 -7.21 -1.73
N VAL A 245 37.10 -6.15 -0.92
CA VAL A 245 37.64 -6.16 0.45
C VAL A 245 36.69 -5.40 1.38
N GLY A 246 35.92 -6.08 2.21
CA GLY A 246 34.97 -5.41 3.09
C GLY A 246 33.82 -4.70 2.37
N PRO A 247 33.10 -5.33 1.43
CA PRO A 247 31.94 -4.70 0.78
C PRO A 247 30.89 -4.27 1.82
N GLN A 248 30.33 -3.07 1.65
CA GLN A 248 29.37 -2.48 2.60
C GLN A 248 27.96 -2.42 2.01
N TYR A 249 27.67 -1.41 1.19
CA TYR A 249 26.31 -1.13 0.69
C TYR A 249 26.19 -1.43 -0.81
N LEU A 250 24.95 -1.69 -1.22
CA LEU A 250 24.59 -2.16 -2.55
C LEU A 250 23.57 -1.23 -3.20
N ALA A 251 23.70 -1.05 -4.52
CA ALA A 251 22.69 -0.45 -5.37
C ALA A 251 22.65 -1.15 -6.73
N GLN A 252 21.51 -1.09 -7.42
CA GLN A 252 21.36 -1.59 -8.79
C GLN A 252 20.82 -0.48 -9.68
N ASP A 253 21.27 -0.42 -10.93
CA ASP A 253 20.69 0.48 -11.94
C ASP A 253 19.62 -0.20 -12.81
N SER A 254 18.95 0.59 -13.63
CA SER A 254 17.89 0.10 -14.53
C SER A 254 18.39 -0.84 -15.64
N LEU A 255 19.71 -0.98 -15.82
CA LEU A 255 20.31 -1.94 -16.75
C LEU A 255 20.71 -3.24 -16.06
N GLY A 256 20.37 -3.39 -14.77
CA GLY A 256 20.71 -4.55 -13.96
C GLY A 256 22.13 -4.55 -13.41
N ARG A 257 22.93 -3.49 -13.64
CA ARG A 257 24.30 -3.42 -13.11
C ARG A 257 24.28 -3.18 -11.61
N ILE A 258 25.14 -3.92 -10.89
CA ILE A 258 25.24 -3.91 -9.44
C ILE A 258 26.44 -3.06 -9.03
N TYR A 259 26.23 -2.10 -8.15
CA TYR A 259 27.26 -1.21 -7.62
C TYR A 259 27.48 -1.53 -6.15
N VAL A 260 28.75 -1.62 -5.75
CA VAL A 260 29.16 -2.06 -4.42
C VAL A 260 30.17 -1.08 -3.86
N THR A 261 29.91 -0.53 -2.68
CA THR A 261 30.94 0.22 -1.97
C THR A 261 31.93 -0.74 -1.32
N ASP A 262 33.12 -0.78 -1.91
CA ASP A 262 34.24 -1.59 -1.44
C ASP A 262 35.06 -0.74 -0.47
N PHE A 263 34.73 -0.85 0.82
CA PHE A 263 35.30 -0.02 1.87
C PHE A 263 36.81 -0.24 2.03
N GLY A 264 37.28 -1.48 1.95
CA GLY A 264 38.69 -1.82 2.11
C GLY A 264 39.54 -1.37 0.93
N ASN A 265 39.02 -1.45 -0.30
CA ASN A 265 39.72 -0.93 -1.48
C ASN A 265 39.47 0.56 -1.76
N ARG A 266 38.56 1.20 -1.00
CA ARG A 266 38.22 2.63 -1.09
C ARG A 266 37.74 3.04 -2.47
N ARG A 267 36.80 2.27 -3.00
CA ARG A 267 36.27 2.42 -4.36
C ARG A 267 34.84 1.94 -4.44
N VAL A 268 34.25 2.08 -5.63
CA VAL A 268 33.01 1.41 -6.00
C VAL A 268 33.32 0.37 -7.07
N ASP A 269 32.99 -0.89 -6.82
CA ASP A 269 33.04 -1.96 -7.82
C ASP A 269 31.69 -2.11 -8.52
N VAL A 270 31.73 -2.39 -9.83
CA VAL A 270 30.54 -2.53 -10.67
C VAL A 270 30.54 -3.92 -11.31
N PHE A 271 29.40 -4.59 -11.22
CA PHE A 271 29.14 -5.90 -11.81
C PHE A 271 27.99 -5.82 -12.82
N ASP A 272 27.94 -6.74 -13.77
CA ASP A 272 26.74 -6.97 -14.59
C ASP A 272 25.65 -7.73 -13.79
N ALA A 273 24.51 -7.96 -14.42
CA ALA A 273 23.39 -8.68 -13.81
C ALA A 273 23.73 -10.14 -13.49
N GLU A 274 24.67 -10.73 -14.24
CA GLU A 274 25.15 -12.10 -14.04
C GLU A 274 26.17 -12.20 -12.89
N GLY A 275 26.70 -11.07 -12.42
CA GLY A 275 27.68 -10.97 -11.34
C GLY A 275 29.13 -11.03 -11.78
N ASN A 276 29.43 -10.78 -13.05
CA ASN A 276 30.80 -10.59 -13.54
C ASN A 276 31.25 -9.15 -13.26
N GLY A 277 32.47 -8.99 -12.73
CA GLY A 277 33.05 -7.66 -12.51
C GLY A 277 33.32 -6.94 -13.83
N LEU A 278 32.81 -5.73 -13.97
CA LEU A 278 32.97 -4.90 -15.17
C LEU A 278 34.13 -3.91 -15.02
N TYR A 279 34.10 -3.08 -13.98
CA TYR A 279 35.10 -2.07 -13.66
C TYR A 279 34.93 -1.58 -12.21
N TYR A 280 35.80 -0.68 -11.78
CA TYR A 280 35.66 0.04 -10.52
C TYR A 280 36.04 1.51 -10.70
N PHE A 281 35.53 2.38 -9.82
CA PHE A 281 35.81 3.82 -9.85
C PHE A 281 35.88 4.43 -8.43
N GLY A 282 36.09 5.75 -8.35
CA GLY A 282 36.23 6.45 -7.07
C GLY A 282 37.68 6.52 -6.55
N GLY A 283 38.65 6.04 -7.34
CA GLY A 283 40.06 6.33 -7.12
C GLY A 283 40.40 7.80 -7.41
N LYS A 284 41.61 8.22 -7.02
CA LYS A 284 42.10 9.57 -7.30
C LYS A 284 42.20 9.81 -8.81
N SER A 285 41.64 10.93 -9.28
CA SER A 285 41.73 11.42 -10.65
C SER A 285 42.16 12.90 -10.68
N GLY A 286 42.20 13.52 -11.86
CA GLY A 286 42.50 14.95 -11.98
C GLY A 286 41.45 15.84 -11.29
N ALA A 287 40.17 15.46 -11.38
CA ALA A 287 39.05 16.23 -10.83
C ALA A 287 38.60 15.73 -9.44
N PHE A 288 38.96 14.50 -9.05
CA PHE A 288 38.48 13.87 -7.82
C PHE A 288 39.63 13.37 -6.94
N LYS A 289 39.56 13.65 -5.62
CA LYS A 289 40.65 13.32 -4.70
C LYS A 289 40.72 11.84 -4.31
N GLY A 290 39.70 11.06 -4.67
CA GLY A 290 39.53 9.66 -4.30
C GLY A 290 38.67 9.51 -3.05
N LEU A 291 37.90 8.43 -3.01
CA LEU A 291 37.12 7.99 -1.85
C LEU A 291 38.07 7.53 -0.74
N LYS A 292 37.63 7.68 0.50
CA LYS A 292 38.39 7.25 1.68
C LYS A 292 37.71 6.13 2.43
N CYS A 293 36.44 6.32 2.78
CA CYS A 293 35.62 5.34 3.49
C CYS A 293 34.23 5.30 2.83
N PRO A 294 34.10 4.74 1.62
CA PRO A 294 32.81 4.72 0.93
C PRO A 294 31.81 3.85 1.68
N THR A 295 30.63 4.40 1.97
CA THR A 295 29.56 3.74 2.71
C THR A 295 28.32 3.63 1.85
N GLY A 296 27.30 4.46 2.06
CA GLY A 296 26.03 4.38 1.35
C GLY A 296 26.18 4.68 -0.13
N ILE A 297 25.37 3.99 -0.93
CA ILE A 297 25.32 4.17 -2.38
C ILE A 297 23.88 4.10 -2.87
N ALA A 298 23.55 4.96 -3.82
CA ALA A 298 22.26 4.97 -4.51
C ALA A 298 22.47 5.30 -5.99
N VAL A 299 21.68 4.68 -6.86
CA VAL A 299 21.63 5.02 -8.29
C VAL A 299 20.28 5.63 -8.60
N VAL A 300 20.27 6.81 -9.22
CA VAL A 300 19.05 7.52 -9.61
C VAL A 300 19.24 8.05 -11.03
N GLY A 301 18.44 7.56 -11.98
CA GLY A 301 18.64 7.85 -13.40
C GLY A 301 20.06 7.44 -13.84
N ASP A 302 20.80 8.38 -14.43
CA ASP A 302 22.17 8.18 -14.90
C ASP A 302 23.26 8.54 -13.86
N SER A 303 22.87 8.94 -12.65
CA SER A 303 23.77 9.35 -11.58
C SER A 303 23.92 8.29 -10.49
N VAL A 304 25.14 8.16 -9.98
CA VAL A 304 25.52 7.29 -8.86
C VAL A 304 26.00 8.18 -7.71
N PHE A 305 25.28 8.13 -6.58
CA PHE A 305 25.59 8.90 -5.38
C PHE A 305 26.31 8.01 -4.37
N VAL A 306 27.43 8.48 -3.86
CA VAL A 306 28.27 7.73 -2.91
C VAL A 306 28.58 8.59 -1.71
N ALA A 307 28.20 8.12 -0.52
CA ALA A 307 28.61 8.72 0.74
C ALA A 307 30.04 8.30 1.09
N ASP A 308 30.81 9.22 1.67
CA ASP A 308 32.15 8.96 2.18
C ASP A 308 32.21 9.34 3.66
N GLU A 309 32.35 8.33 4.52
CA GLU A 309 32.31 8.48 5.98
C GLU A 309 33.40 9.42 6.50
N ASP A 310 34.64 9.29 5.99
CA ASP A 310 35.76 10.09 6.48
C ASP A 310 35.70 11.53 5.95
N ALA A 311 35.14 11.72 4.75
CA ALA A 311 34.96 13.06 4.20
C ALA A 311 33.73 13.79 4.78
N GLY A 312 32.73 13.07 5.29
CA GLY A 312 31.45 13.63 5.70
C GLY A 312 30.68 14.26 4.53
N SER A 313 30.79 13.66 3.33
CA SER A 313 30.27 14.18 2.05
C SER A 313 29.45 13.13 1.29
N ILE A 314 28.70 13.60 0.29
CA ILE A 314 28.13 12.77 -0.77
C ILE A 314 28.68 13.27 -2.11
N TYR A 315 29.21 12.35 -2.91
CA TYR A 315 29.72 12.61 -4.26
C TYR A 315 28.78 12.02 -5.30
N GLU A 316 28.67 12.70 -6.44
CA GLU A 316 27.91 12.27 -7.60
C GLU A 316 28.86 11.85 -8.72
N PHE A 317 28.60 10.68 -9.31
CA PHE A 317 29.30 10.12 -10.45
C PHE A 317 28.31 9.79 -11.56
N ASP A 318 28.78 9.69 -12.79
CA ASP A 318 27.98 9.06 -13.85
C ASP A 318 28.04 7.53 -13.76
N ARG A 319 27.16 6.88 -14.51
CA ARG A 319 27.13 5.42 -14.71
C ARG A 319 28.43 4.81 -15.23
N SER A 320 29.39 5.57 -15.76
CA SER A 320 30.72 5.08 -16.18
C SER A 320 31.78 5.26 -15.11
N GLY A 321 31.42 5.84 -13.96
CA GLY A 321 32.32 6.11 -12.84
C GLY A 321 33.09 7.43 -12.94
N ASN A 322 32.74 8.32 -13.87
CA ASN A 322 33.33 9.65 -13.94
C ASN A 322 32.73 10.53 -12.85
N TYR A 323 33.59 11.26 -12.15
CA TYR A 323 33.16 12.22 -11.13
C TYR A 323 32.43 13.40 -11.77
N ILE A 324 31.21 13.70 -11.28
CA ILE A 324 30.39 14.82 -11.73
C ILE A 324 30.60 16.00 -10.77
N ARG A 325 30.26 15.82 -9.49
CA ARG A 325 30.34 16.87 -8.47
C ARG A 325 30.33 16.35 -7.04
N GLU A 326 30.62 17.24 -6.11
CA GLU A 326 30.35 17.08 -4.69
C GLU A 326 28.90 17.57 -4.46
N LEU A 327 27.98 16.65 -4.20
CA LEU A 327 26.57 16.99 -3.96
C LEU A 327 26.41 17.65 -2.60
N VAL A 328 27.10 17.10 -1.59
CA VAL A 328 27.11 17.62 -0.22
C VAL A 328 28.54 17.90 0.21
N GLU A 329 28.76 19.10 0.74
CA GLU A 329 30.07 19.61 1.13
C GLU A 329 30.75 18.75 2.20
N LYS A 330 32.09 18.75 2.21
CA LYS A 330 32.91 18.08 3.23
C LYS A 330 32.61 18.52 4.67
N ASN A 331 32.67 17.55 5.59
CA ASN A 331 32.40 17.70 7.02
C ASN A 331 30.94 18.08 7.35
N THR A 332 30.00 17.85 6.43
CA THR A 332 28.58 18.06 6.70
C THR A 332 28.02 16.94 7.57
N PHE A 333 28.35 15.69 7.23
CA PHE A 333 27.95 14.51 7.99
C PHE A 333 29.05 14.05 8.94
N SER A 334 28.66 13.45 10.06
CA SER A 334 29.61 12.90 11.05
C SER A 334 30.01 11.46 10.75
N LYS A 335 29.05 10.65 10.31
CA LYS A 335 29.17 9.23 9.98
C LYS A 335 27.99 8.80 9.07
N PRO A 336 27.97 9.23 7.79
CA PRO A 336 26.94 8.83 6.84
C PRO A 336 27.04 7.32 6.54
N GLU A 337 25.95 6.59 6.72
CA GLU A 337 25.87 5.13 6.54
C GLU A 337 25.05 4.77 5.31
N SER A 338 23.77 4.39 5.41
CA SER A 338 22.95 4.06 4.23
C SER A 338 22.58 5.29 3.39
N LEU A 339 22.47 5.11 2.07
CA LEU A 339 21.79 6.02 1.13
C LEU A 339 20.66 5.26 0.43
N LYS A 340 19.40 5.66 0.59
CA LYS A 340 18.26 5.05 -0.11
C LYS A 340 17.33 6.13 -0.68
N LEU A 341 16.79 5.89 -1.87
CA LEU A 341 15.90 6.85 -2.54
C LEU A 341 14.50 6.81 -1.90
N TRP A 342 13.94 7.98 -1.63
CA TRP A 342 12.55 8.13 -1.20
C TRP A 342 12.00 9.50 -1.61
N GLN A 343 10.84 9.51 -2.27
CA GLN A 343 10.16 10.73 -2.73
C GLN A 343 11.09 11.71 -3.49
N GLY A 344 12.00 11.17 -4.32
CA GLY A 344 12.94 11.98 -5.11
C GLY A 344 14.16 12.52 -4.34
N SER A 345 14.29 12.21 -3.05
CA SER A 345 15.44 12.58 -2.21
C SER A 345 16.17 11.34 -1.70
N LEU A 346 17.44 11.49 -1.28
CA LEU A 346 18.20 10.43 -0.61
C LEU A 346 17.96 10.49 0.89
N ILE A 347 17.44 9.43 1.49
CA ILE A 347 17.47 9.23 2.94
C ILE A 347 18.89 8.80 3.33
N VAL A 348 19.46 9.52 4.29
CA VAL A 348 20.80 9.31 4.82
C VAL A 348 20.71 9.09 6.32
N CYS A 349 21.36 8.03 6.78
CA CYS A 349 21.56 7.79 8.21
C CYS A 349 22.91 8.40 8.61
N ASP A 350 22.91 9.34 9.55
CA ASP A 350 24.12 9.99 10.05
C ASP A 350 24.18 9.87 11.58
N LYS A 351 24.93 8.89 12.08
CA LYS A 351 25.09 8.58 13.52
C LYS A 351 23.76 8.27 14.22
N ASN A 352 23.04 9.29 14.70
CA ASN A 352 21.76 9.17 15.42
C ASN A 352 20.64 9.95 14.71
N LYS A 353 20.89 10.41 13.49
CA LYS A 353 19.97 11.21 12.69
C LYS A 353 19.56 10.49 11.43
N ILE A 354 18.34 10.78 11.01
CA ILE A 354 17.79 10.42 9.70
C ILE A 354 17.51 11.73 8.99
N VAL A 355 18.15 11.93 7.85
CA VAL A 355 18.05 13.16 7.07
C VAL A 355 17.71 12.83 5.62
N SER A 356 17.04 13.74 4.92
CA SER A 356 16.91 13.70 3.47
C SER A 356 17.87 14.66 2.81
N VAL A 357 18.37 14.28 1.64
CA VAL A 357 19.21 15.09 0.77
C VAL A 357 18.54 15.19 -0.60
N ASP A 358 18.23 16.41 -1.01
CA ASP A 358 17.70 16.69 -2.35
C ASP A 358 18.78 16.43 -3.41
N ILE A 359 18.48 15.57 -4.38
CA ILE A 359 19.48 15.11 -5.36
C ILE A 359 19.92 16.21 -6.34
N GLN A 360 19.14 17.27 -6.51
CA GLN A 360 19.45 18.35 -7.44
C GLN A 360 20.31 19.41 -6.77
N THR A 361 19.91 19.85 -5.59
CA THR A 361 20.46 20.99 -4.86
C THR A 361 21.46 20.60 -3.78
N GLY A 362 21.43 19.37 -3.28
CA GLY A 362 22.19 18.95 -2.10
C GLY A 362 21.62 19.47 -0.78
N SER A 363 20.42 20.07 -0.80
CA SER A 363 19.76 20.59 0.41
C SER A 363 19.43 19.47 1.38
N ILE A 364 19.64 19.72 2.68
CA ILE A 364 19.50 18.71 3.74
C ILE A 364 18.34 19.07 4.66
N PHE A 365 17.47 18.10 4.95
CA PHE A 365 16.39 18.23 5.91
C PHE A 365 16.44 17.10 6.94
N GLU A 366 16.36 17.42 8.23
CA GLU A 366 16.33 16.41 9.30
C GLU A 366 14.90 15.89 9.47
N TYR A 367 14.72 14.58 9.29
CA TYR A 367 13.42 13.91 9.50
C TYR A 367 13.25 13.44 10.94
N ALA A 368 14.32 12.87 11.53
CA ALA A 368 14.28 12.37 12.90
C ALA A 368 15.67 12.33 13.54
N ASN A 369 15.65 12.25 14.87
CA ASN A 369 16.81 12.09 15.72
C ASN A 369 16.44 11.12 16.86
N THR A 370 17.20 10.05 17.03
CA THR A 370 16.96 9.00 18.06
C THR A 370 17.36 9.44 19.47
N GLY A 371 17.77 10.71 19.65
CA GLY A 371 18.07 11.31 20.94
C GLY A 371 19.54 11.14 21.36
N ASN A 372 19.79 11.22 22.67
CA ASN A 372 21.15 11.27 23.24
C ASN A 372 21.69 9.92 23.70
N ALA A 373 20.91 8.84 23.58
CA ALA A 373 21.38 7.50 23.90
C ALA A 373 22.52 7.09 22.94
N PRO A 374 23.40 6.14 23.32
CA PRO A 374 24.38 5.58 22.40
C PRO A 374 23.67 4.95 21.19
N SER A 375 23.67 5.67 20.08
CA SER A 375 22.95 5.30 18.86
C SER A 375 23.93 5.25 17.68
N ARG A 376 23.73 4.26 16.82
CA ARG A 376 24.37 4.13 15.51
C ARG A 376 23.33 3.61 14.53
N VAL A 377 22.55 4.53 13.99
CA VAL A 377 21.58 4.28 12.93
C VAL A 377 22.32 3.92 11.64
N THR A 378 22.05 2.73 11.13
CA THR A 378 22.78 2.10 10.02
C THR A 378 21.97 2.04 8.73
N SER A 379 20.64 1.99 8.83
CA SER A 379 19.71 1.96 7.70
C SER A 379 18.37 2.59 8.09
N ALA A 380 17.75 3.27 7.12
CA ALA A 380 16.41 3.84 7.22
C ALA A 380 15.73 3.69 5.86
N VAL A 381 14.67 2.88 5.79
CA VAL A 381 14.00 2.55 4.53
C VAL A 381 12.49 2.66 4.69
N PRO A 382 11.77 3.33 3.76
CA PRO A 382 10.32 3.38 3.80
C PRO A 382 9.73 1.98 3.58
N ASP A 383 8.74 1.61 4.38
CA ASP A 383 7.94 0.41 4.19
C ASP A 383 6.73 0.67 3.28
N ILE A 384 5.98 -0.39 3.01
CA ILE A 384 4.77 -0.33 2.18
C ILE A 384 3.62 0.49 2.80
N ASN A 385 3.70 0.76 4.09
CA ASN A 385 2.70 1.48 4.88
C ASN A 385 3.13 2.94 5.15
N ASN A 386 4.11 3.45 4.41
CA ASN A 386 4.71 4.79 4.56
C ASN A 386 5.36 5.10 5.92
N ASN A 387 5.64 4.06 6.73
CA ASN A 387 6.56 4.20 7.86
C ASN A 387 8.00 4.09 7.35
N VAL A 388 8.97 4.47 8.17
CA VAL A 388 10.38 4.26 7.93
C VAL A 388 10.89 3.25 8.96
N ILE A 389 11.39 2.12 8.46
CA ILE A 389 12.04 1.11 9.30
C ILE A 389 13.50 1.50 9.47
N VAL A 390 13.94 1.58 10.71
CA VAL A 390 15.24 2.11 11.08
C VAL A 390 15.99 1.07 11.91
N THR A 391 17.21 0.75 11.52
CA THR A 391 18.08 -0.16 12.30
C THR A 391 19.10 0.65 13.10
N ASP A 392 19.21 0.36 14.40
CA ASP A 392 20.25 0.91 15.26
C ASP A 392 21.17 -0.19 15.79
N LEU A 393 22.37 -0.22 15.21
CA LEU A 393 23.38 -1.23 15.52
C LEU A 393 23.90 -1.11 16.96
N LYS A 394 23.90 0.09 17.55
CA LYS A 394 24.45 0.29 18.90
C LYS A 394 23.41 0.02 19.98
N ALA A 395 22.15 0.36 19.72
CA ALA A 395 21.02 0.04 20.59
C ALA A 395 20.63 -1.44 20.52
N ASP A 396 21.01 -2.14 19.45
CA ASP A 396 20.56 -3.51 19.13
C ASP A 396 19.03 -3.56 18.98
N GLU A 397 18.49 -2.58 18.25
CA GLU A 397 17.05 -2.31 18.17
C GLU A 397 16.65 -1.91 16.74
N ILE A 398 15.41 -2.23 16.38
CA ILE A 398 14.78 -1.80 15.13
C ILE A 398 13.61 -0.89 15.49
N TYR A 399 13.64 0.35 15.01
CA TYR A 399 12.54 1.30 15.20
C TYR A 399 11.63 1.33 13.98
N ILE A 400 10.34 1.47 14.24
CA ILE A 400 9.35 1.83 13.23
C ILE A 400 9.01 3.30 13.48
N MET A 401 9.30 4.15 12.49
CA MET A 401 9.04 5.57 12.57
C MET A 401 7.92 5.97 11.62
N SER A 402 6.91 6.68 12.12
CA SER A 402 5.78 7.16 11.30
C SER A 402 5.81 8.69 11.21
N LYS A 403 5.15 9.24 10.18
CA LYS A 403 4.86 10.67 10.10
C LYS A 403 4.05 11.09 11.34
N VAL A 404 4.38 12.21 11.96
CA VAL A 404 3.67 12.70 13.16
C VAL A 404 2.17 12.90 12.89
N GLN A 405 1.80 13.34 11.69
CA GLN A 405 0.40 13.49 11.29
C GLN A 405 -0.35 12.15 11.29
N GLU A 406 0.30 11.05 10.89
CA GLU A 406 -0.31 9.73 10.86
C GLU A 406 -0.53 9.13 12.24
N LEU A 407 0.32 9.46 13.22
CA LEU A 407 0.15 9.01 14.60
C LEU A 407 -1.09 9.62 15.25
N VAL A 408 -1.44 10.86 14.88
CA VAL A 408 -2.66 11.54 15.35
C VAL A 408 -3.89 11.03 14.61
N GLY A 409 -3.74 10.67 13.33
CA GLY A 409 -4.86 10.31 12.47
C GLY A 409 -5.56 8.99 12.81
N GLY A 410 -4.86 8.04 13.45
CA GLY A 410 -5.40 6.68 13.66
C GLY A 410 -5.65 5.92 12.35
N LEU A 411 -6.36 4.79 12.43
CA LEU A 411 -6.71 3.96 11.28
C LEU A 411 -8.14 4.23 10.83
N PHE A 412 -8.34 4.27 9.51
CA PHE A 412 -9.65 4.27 8.88
C PHE A 412 -10.04 2.84 8.53
N VAL A 413 -10.86 2.23 9.41
CA VAL A 413 -11.35 0.86 9.26
C VAL A 413 -12.73 0.89 8.62
N GLN A 414 -13.01 -0.03 7.71
CA GLN A 414 -14.31 -0.19 7.07
C GLN A 414 -14.68 -1.67 7.02
N ILE A 415 -15.90 -2.01 7.42
CA ILE A 415 -16.50 -3.33 7.17
C ILE A 415 -17.06 -3.30 5.75
N GLU A 416 -16.35 -3.96 4.83
CA GLU A 416 -16.67 -4.01 3.40
C GLU A 416 -17.79 -4.99 3.10
N GLN A 417 -17.71 -6.16 3.73
CA GLN A 417 -18.63 -7.26 3.49
C GLN A 417 -18.86 -8.07 4.75
N VAL A 418 -20.11 -8.52 4.93
CA VAL A 418 -20.45 -9.55 5.91
C VAL A 418 -21.27 -10.63 5.21
N ASP A 419 -20.66 -11.80 5.01
CA ASP A 419 -21.30 -12.97 4.41
C ASP A 419 -21.71 -13.96 5.51
N ALA A 420 -23.03 -14.08 5.68
CA ALA A 420 -23.67 -15.01 6.61
C ALA A 420 -24.42 -16.14 5.89
N SER A 421 -24.14 -16.39 4.60
CA SER A 421 -24.80 -17.45 3.81
C SER A 421 -24.65 -18.85 4.41
N LYS A 422 -23.62 -19.07 5.24
CA LYS A 422 -23.32 -20.32 5.95
C LYS A 422 -23.58 -20.23 7.47
N PHE A 423 -24.57 -19.43 7.87
CA PHE A 423 -24.90 -19.21 9.28
C PHE A 423 -24.99 -20.55 10.07
N PRO A 424 -24.39 -20.65 11.29
CA PRO A 424 -23.87 -19.57 12.13
C PRO A 424 -22.42 -19.13 11.81
N GLU A 425 -21.79 -19.68 10.77
CA GLU A 425 -20.50 -19.16 10.31
C GLU A 425 -20.69 -17.83 9.59
N VAL A 426 -19.92 -16.83 10.01
CA VAL A 426 -19.94 -15.48 9.44
C VAL A 426 -18.54 -15.11 8.97
N TYR A 427 -18.45 -14.65 7.73
CA TYR A 427 -17.22 -14.18 7.10
C TYR A 427 -17.30 -12.65 7.01
N VAL A 428 -16.28 -11.97 7.50
CA VAL A 428 -16.19 -10.51 7.49
C VAL A 428 -14.99 -10.08 6.67
N GLU A 429 -15.22 -9.14 5.78
CA GLU A 429 -14.16 -8.45 5.06
C GLU A 429 -13.97 -7.05 5.62
N LEU A 430 -12.73 -6.76 6.00
CA LEU A 430 -12.32 -5.47 6.52
C LEU A 430 -11.36 -4.79 5.55
N LYS A 431 -11.53 -3.50 5.37
CA LYS A 431 -10.56 -2.62 4.72
C LYS A 431 -9.93 -1.70 5.76
N VAL A 432 -8.61 -1.61 5.78
CA VAL A 432 -7.84 -0.79 6.71
C VAL A 432 -6.95 0.16 5.91
N GLU A 433 -7.16 1.45 6.11
CA GLU A 433 -6.40 2.53 5.49
C GLU A 433 -5.94 3.54 6.54
N ASN A 434 -5.05 4.46 6.16
CA ASN A 434 -4.87 5.70 6.89
C ASN A 434 -5.89 6.77 6.42
N ARG A 435 -5.81 7.98 7.00
CA ARG A 435 -6.70 9.09 6.64
C ARG A 435 -6.56 9.54 5.17
N HIS A 436 -5.45 9.24 4.50
CA HIS A 436 -5.15 9.62 3.12
C HIS A 436 -5.43 8.50 2.09
N ARG A 437 -6.27 7.51 2.43
CA ARG A 437 -6.59 6.35 1.56
C ARG A 437 -5.42 5.41 1.28
N GLN A 438 -4.32 5.54 2.00
CA GLN A 438 -3.20 4.62 1.83
C GLN A 438 -3.51 3.34 2.60
N PRO A 439 -3.45 2.17 1.97
CA PRO A 439 -3.78 0.90 2.60
C PRO A 439 -2.74 0.54 3.66
N VAL A 440 -3.19 -0.13 4.73
CA VAL A 440 -2.30 -0.74 5.72
C VAL A 440 -2.23 -2.24 5.43
N ALA A 441 -1.12 -2.69 4.86
CA ALA A 441 -0.82 -4.09 4.55
C ALA A 441 -0.13 -4.78 5.75
N GLY A 442 -0.11 -6.12 5.76
CA GLY A 442 0.66 -6.95 6.69
C GLY A 442 0.07 -7.18 8.09
N LEU A 443 -1.20 -6.85 8.32
CA LEU A 443 -1.86 -7.15 9.60
C LEU A 443 -2.13 -8.65 9.77
N GLU A 444 -1.99 -9.13 11.01
CA GLU A 444 -2.22 -10.50 11.45
C GLU A 444 -3.45 -10.57 12.38
N LEU A 445 -3.86 -11.78 12.78
CA LEU A 445 -5.05 -12.01 13.62
C LEU A 445 -5.06 -11.17 14.90
N GLU A 446 -3.91 -10.99 15.54
CA GLU A 446 -3.76 -10.24 16.80
C GLU A 446 -4.07 -8.75 16.68
N ASN A 447 -4.09 -8.21 15.45
CA ASN A 447 -4.45 -6.82 15.20
C ASN A 447 -5.96 -6.60 15.20
N PHE A 448 -6.80 -7.65 15.19
CA PHE A 448 -8.25 -7.55 15.01
C PHE A 448 -9.02 -7.94 16.27
N TYR A 449 -10.02 -7.12 16.61
CA TYR A 449 -10.99 -7.42 17.67
C TYR A 449 -12.42 -7.21 17.15
N LEU A 450 -13.21 -8.29 17.10
CA LEU A 450 -14.58 -8.27 16.59
C LEU A 450 -15.59 -8.49 17.73
N THR A 451 -16.70 -7.75 17.68
CA THR A 451 -17.81 -7.94 18.61
C THR A 451 -19.16 -7.99 17.90
N GLU A 452 -20.10 -8.72 18.49
CA GLU A 452 -21.52 -8.76 18.13
C GLU A 452 -22.34 -8.33 19.35
N ASN A 453 -23.22 -7.34 19.20
CA ASN A 453 -23.95 -6.73 20.33
C ASN A 453 -23.03 -6.39 21.52
N LYS A 454 -21.85 -5.81 21.24
CA LYS A 454 -20.83 -5.43 22.23
C LYS A 454 -20.25 -6.60 23.04
N ARG A 455 -20.33 -7.83 22.51
CA ARG A 455 -19.70 -9.03 23.08
C ARG A 455 -18.71 -9.59 22.09
N ALA A 456 -17.52 -9.96 22.56
CA ALA A 456 -16.50 -10.59 21.73
C ALA A 456 -17.06 -11.81 21.00
N VAL A 457 -16.77 -11.92 19.71
CA VAL A 457 -17.20 -13.05 18.90
C VAL A 457 -16.46 -14.33 19.29
N SER A 458 -17.09 -15.48 19.03
CA SER A 458 -16.50 -16.78 19.33
C SER A 458 -15.71 -17.33 18.13
N ASN A 459 -14.59 -18.00 18.39
CA ASN A 459 -13.78 -18.70 17.39
C ASN A 459 -13.34 -17.79 16.21
N LEU A 460 -12.82 -16.59 16.52
CA LEU A 460 -12.29 -15.68 15.52
C LEU A 460 -11.05 -16.29 14.82
N GLN A 461 -11.06 -16.33 13.50
CA GLN A 461 -10.02 -16.90 12.66
C GLN A 461 -9.63 -15.93 11.55
N PHE A 462 -8.33 -15.90 11.22
CA PHE A 462 -7.80 -15.12 10.10
C PHE A 462 -7.73 -15.97 8.84
N MET A 463 -8.47 -15.58 7.81
CA MET A 463 -8.53 -16.33 6.55
C MET A 463 -7.46 -15.89 5.56
N GLY A 464 -6.99 -14.64 5.66
CA GLY A 464 -5.92 -14.11 4.82
C GLY A 464 -6.08 -12.61 4.54
N SER A 465 -5.14 -12.08 3.76
CA SER A 465 -5.14 -10.70 3.27
C SER A 465 -5.12 -10.67 1.75
N ALA A 466 -5.61 -9.57 1.19
CA ALA A 466 -5.49 -9.28 -0.24
C ALA A 466 -4.03 -9.14 -0.70
N ALA A 467 -3.12 -8.75 0.21
CA ALA A 467 -1.69 -8.63 -0.09
C ALA A 467 -1.05 -9.98 -0.50
N ASN A 468 -1.58 -11.10 0.00
CA ASN A 468 -1.07 -12.44 -0.30
C ASN A 468 -1.57 -12.99 -1.65
N ASN A 469 -2.43 -12.25 -2.35
CA ASN A 469 -2.97 -12.71 -3.61
C ASN A 469 -1.91 -12.63 -4.73
N THR A 470 -1.68 -13.75 -5.42
CA THR A 470 -0.57 -13.91 -6.37
C THR A 470 -0.97 -13.70 -7.84
N TYR A 471 -2.22 -13.33 -8.08
CA TYR A 471 -2.77 -13.01 -9.39
C TYR A 471 -3.72 -11.82 -9.27
N ALA A 472 -3.99 -11.15 -10.39
CA ALA A 472 -4.92 -10.03 -10.45
C ALA A 472 -6.01 -10.27 -11.50
N ASP A 473 -7.19 -9.73 -11.28
CA ASP A 473 -8.23 -9.61 -12.29
C ASP A 473 -8.07 -8.25 -12.99
N ILE A 474 -7.88 -8.25 -14.31
CA ILE A 474 -7.59 -7.04 -15.07
C ILE A 474 -8.71 -6.79 -16.07
N THR A 475 -9.22 -5.56 -16.08
CA THR A 475 -10.11 -5.09 -17.15
C THR A 475 -9.37 -4.11 -18.03
N VAL A 476 -9.13 -4.50 -19.28
CA VAL A 476 -8.51 -3.64 -20.29
C VAL A 476 -9.59 -2.82 -20.98
N ILE A 477 -9.47 -1.49 -20.92
CA ILE A 477 -10.31 -0.58 -21.70
C ILE A 477 -9.54 -0.22 -22.97
N ILE A 478 -10.09 -0.55 -24.14
CA ILE A 478 -9.55 -0.14 -25.44
C ILE A 478 -10.31 1.10 -25.88
N ASP A 479 -9.60 2.21 -26.05
CA ASP A 479 -10.15 3.41 -26.66
C ASP A 479 -10.49 3.17 -28.14
N ARG A 480 -11.75 3.45 -28.52
CA ARG A 480 -12.24 3.39 -29.90
C ARG A 480 -12.54 4.79 -30.43
N SER A 481 -11.79 5.80 -29.99
CA SER A 481 -11.80 7.13 -30.60
C SER A 481 -11.30 7.08 -32.05
N THR A 482 -11.73 8.02 -32.89
CA THR A 482 -11.25 8.05 -34.29
C THR A 482 -9.74 8.25 -34.42
N LEU A 483 -9.08 8.79 -33.40
CA LEU A 483 -7.61 8.96 -33.35
C LEU A 483 -6.89 7.62 -33.22
N MET A 484 -7.50 6.65 -32.54
CA MET A 484 -6.97 5.30 -32.33
C MET A 484 -6.92 4.41 -33.58
N LYS A 485 -7.45 4.87 -34.73
CA LYS A 485 -7.41 4.09 -35.99
C LYS A 485 -6.00 3.75 -36.45
N ASN A 486 -5.04 4.65 -36.21
CA ASN A 486 -3.66 4.49 -36.67
C ASN A 486 -2.81 3.60 -35.73
N TYR A 487 -3.34 3.22 -34.56
CA TYR A 487 -2.61 2.50 -33.51
C TYR A 487 -3.07 1.05 -33.34
N SER A 488 -3.60 0.45 -34.41
CA SER A 488 -4.18 -0.89 -34.37
C SER A 488 -3.17 -1.97 -33.95
N SER A 489 -1.93 -1.88 -34.43
CA SER A 489 -0.88 -2.85 -34.10
C SER A 489 -0.45 -2.71 -32.64
N GLU A 490 -0.33 -1.49 -32.15
CA GLU A 490 0.09 -1.15 -30.80
C GLU A 490 -0.93 -1.65 -29.78
N VAL A 491 -2.23 -1.50 -30.06
CA VAL A 491 -3.31 -2.03 -29.22
C VAL A 491 -3.27 -3.56 -29.15
N GLU A 492 -3.07 -4.24 -30.28
CA GLU A 492 -2.95 -5.70 -30.31
C GLU A 492 -1.75 -6.19 -29.51
N THR A 493 -0.58 -5.56 -29.69
CA THR A 493 0.64 -5.89 -28.94
C THR A 493 0.42 -5.68 -27.45
N ALA A 494 -0.11 -4.52 -27.05
CA ALA A 494 -0.35 -4.20 -25.66
C ALA A 494 -1.30 -5.20 -24.97
N LEU A 495 -2.42 -5.55 -25.61
CA LEU A 495 -3.36 -6.52 -25.04
C LEU A 495 -2.72 -7.91 -24.89
N LYS A 496 -1.95 -8.36 -25.88
CA LYS A 496 -1.27 -9.68 -25.84
C LYS A 496 -0.19 -9.72 -24.76
N GLU A 497 0.59 -8.65 -24.60
CA GLU A 497 1.62 -8.58 -23.56
C GLU A 497 1.03 -8.53 -22.15
N ILE A 498 -0.06 -7.78 -21.93
CA ILE A 498 -0.78 -7.80 -20.65
C ILE A 498 -1.28 -9.22 -20.37
N ALA A 499 -1.96 -9.86 -21.33
CA ALA A 499 -2.48 -11.20 -21.15
C ALA A 499 -1.37 -12.22 -20.83
N ALA A 500 -0.24 -12.15 -21.54
CA ALA A 500 0.92 -12.98 -21.27
C ALA A 500 1.49 -12.74 -19.86
N SER A 501 1.57 -11.49 -19.41
CA SER A 501 2.07 -11.14 -18.07
C SER A 501 1.23 -11.72 -16.92
N MET A 502 -0.07 -11.97 -17.17
CA MET A 502 -0.95 -12.62 -16.19
C MET A 502 -0.64 -14.11 -15.98
N ASN A 503 0.19 -14.72 -16.83
CA ASN A 503 0.60 -16.13 -16.73
C ASN A 503 -0.58 -17.11 -16.62
N GLY A 504 -1.65 -16.86 -17.39
CA GLY A 504 -2.87 -17.68 -17.41
C GLY A 504 -3.72 -17.66 -16.14
N ARG A 505 -3.42 -16.78 -15.16
CA ARG A 505 -4.16 -16.66 -13.88
C ARG A 505 -5.05 -15.43 -13.87
N GLY A 506 -6.09 -15.47 -13.03
CA GLY A 506 -7.08 -14.40 -12.94
C GLY A 506 -8.02 -14.35 -14.14
N THR A 507 -8.84 -13.30 -14.18
CA THR A 507 -9.80 -13.03 -15.24
C THR A 507 -9.38 -11.80 -16.01
N LEU A 508 -9.28 -11.93 -17.34
CA LEU A 508 -9.10 -10.82 -18.26
C LEU A 508 -10.45 -10.42 -18.85
N ARG A 509 -10.77 -9.13 -18.77
CA ARG A 509 -11.92 -8.53 -19.45
C ARG A 509 -11.44 -7.48 -20.44
N VAL A 510 -12.09 -7.38 -21.58
CA VAL A 510 -11.84 -6.33 -22.58
C VAL A 510 -13.11 -5.55 -22.81
N ILE A 511 -13.06 -4.26 -22.53
CA ILE A 511 -14.13 -3.30 -22.78
C ILE A 511 -13.66 -2.34 -23.87
N CYS A 512 -14.50 -2.12 -24.87
CA CYS A 512 -14.22 -1.13 -25.90
C CYS A 512 -14.99 0.17 -25.60
N ALA A 513 -14.26 1.28 -25.46
CA ALA A 513 -14.82 2.60 -25.30
C ALA A 513 -15.11 3.21 -26.69
N GLY A 514 -16.21 2.78 -27.31
CA GLY A 514 -16.78 3.43 -28.51
C GLY A 514 -17.88 4.42 -28.14
N GLY A 515 -18.77 4.77 -29.08
CA GLY A 515 -19.89 5.67 -28.80
C GLY A 515 -20.85 5.12 -27.73
N VAL A 516 -20.90 3.80 -27.56
CA VAL A 516 -21.51 3.10 -26.43
C VAL A 516 -20.49 2.06 -25.95
N PRO A 517 -19.99 2.16 -24.71
CA PRO A 517 -19.04 1.18 -24.19
C PRO A 517 -19.65 -0.22 -24.08
N ALA A 518 -18.88 -1.24 -24.43
CA ALA A 518 -19.33 -2.63 -24.39
C ALA A 518 -18.20 -3.60 -24.03
N THR A 519 -18.53 -4.65 -23.29
CA THR A 519 -17.64 -5.78 -23.01
C THR A 519 -17.57 -6.68 -24.24
N GLU A 520 -16.37 -6.86 -24.79
CA GLU A 520 -16.11 -7.68 -25.98
C GLU A 520 -15.55 -9.05 -25.62
N TYR A 521 -14.88 -9.15 -24.48
CA TYR A 521 -14.26 -10.37 -24.00
C TYR A 521 -14.30 -10.46 -22.47
N THR A 522 -14.57 -11.66 -21.97
CA THR A 522 -14.40 -12.04 -20.56
C THR A 522 -13.93 -13.49 -20.54
N GLY A 523 -12.79 -13.76 -19.92
CA GLY A 523 -12.27 -15.12 -19.83
C GLY A 523 -10.88 -15.19 -19.23
N VAL A 524 -10.22 -16.32 -19.47
CA VAL A 524 -8.82 -16.54 -19.06
C VAL A 524 -7.87 -15.75 -19.96
N PRO A 525 -6.73 -15.27 -19.46
CA PRO A 525 -5.80 -14.44 -20.25
C PRO A 525 -5.38 -15.08 -21.58
N ASP A 526 -5.14 -16.39 -21.62
CA ASP A 526 -4.68 -17.08 -22.83
C ASP A 526 -5.69 -17.03 -23.99
N GLY A 527 -6.97 -16.73 -23.71
CA GLY A 527 -8.01 -16.66 -24.73
C GLY A 527 -7.93 -15.44 -25.67
N VAL A 528 -7.02 -14.49 -25.42
CA VAL A 528 -6.75 -13.36 -26.34
C VAL A 528 -5.45 -13.53 -27.14
N SER A 529 -4.83 -14.71 -27.13
CA SER A 529 -3.62 -15.01 -27.92
C SER A 529 -3.81 -14.76 -29.42
N ASP A 530 -4.96 -15.16 -29.96
CA ASP A 530 -5.36 -14.93 -31.36
C ASP A 530 -6.12 -13.61 -31.58
N PHE A 531 -6.10 -12.69 -30.61
CA PHE A 531 -6.81 -11.42 -30.71
C PHE A 531 -6.31 -10.60 -31.91
N THR A 532 -7.28 -10.01 -32.62
CA THR A 532 -7.06 -9.02 -33.66
C THR A 532 -8.05 -7.87 -33.48
N ILE A 533 -7.61 -6.64 -33.76
CA ILE A 533 -8.43 -5.44 -33.62
C ILE A 533 -9.69 -5.51 -34.50
N GLY A 534 -9.62 -6.23 -35.62
CA GLY A 534 -10.72 -6.41 -36.57
C GLY A 534 -11.86 -7.29 -36.05
N ALA A 535 -11.62 -8.07 -34.98
CA ALA A 535 -12.64 -8.88 -34.34
C ALA A 535 -13.56 -8.08 -33.40
N LEU A 536 -13.18 -6.84 -33.04
CA LEU A 536 -13.96 -5.98 -32.17
C LEU A 536 -15.26 -5.54 -32.84
N LYS A 537 -16.39 -5.71 -32.17
CA LYS A 537 -17.72 -5.32 -32.68
C LYS A 537 -17.98 -3.82 -32.49
N THR A 538 -17.36 -3.23 -31.49
CA THR A 538 -17.53 -1.82 -31.13
C THR A 538 -16.85 -0.91 -32.16
N PRO A 539 -17.64 -0.08 -32.88
CA PRO A 539 -17.11 0.79 -33.93
C PRO A 539 -16.32 1.96 -33.35
N TYR A 540 -15.47 2.55 -34.19
CA TYR A 540 -14.82 3.82 -33.85
C TYR A 540 -15.84 4.96 -33.77
N ALA A 541 -15.66 5.86 -32.79
CA ALA A 541 -16.51 7.04 -32.60
C ALA A 541 -15.68 8.32 -32.44
N SER A 542 -16.23 9.46 -32.85
CA SER A 542 -15.59 10.77 -32.64
C SER A 542 -15.77 11.29 -31.21
N ASN A 543 -16.82 10.84 -30.53
CA ASN A 543 -17.14 11.17 -29.15
C ASN A 543 -17.22 9.86 -28.36
N VAL A 544 -16.38 9.70 -27.36
CA VAL A 544 -16.25 8.48 -26.56
C VAL A 544 -16.55 8.82 -25.10
N PRO A 545 -17.61 8.26 -24.49
CA PRO A 545 -17.90 8.42 -23.07
C PRO A 545 -17.00 7.50 -22.22
N VAL A 546 -15.79 7.97 -21.96
CA VAL A 546 -14.76 7.26 -21.18
C VAL A 546 -15.22 6.98 -19.75
N ASP A 547 -15.92 7.92 -19.13
CA ASP A 547 -16.54 7.79 -17.81
C ASP A 547 -17.47 6.58 -17.69
N LEU A 548 -18.29 6.32 -18.72
CA LEU A 548 -19.16 5.15 -18.80
C LEU A 548 -18.36 3.85 -18.97
N ALA A 549 -17.28 3.88 -19.74
CA ALA A 549 -16.40 2.72 -19.91
C ALA A 549 -15.69 2.36 -18.60
N ILE A 550 -15.18 3.36 -17.87
CA ILE A 550 -14.56 3.19 -16.55
C ILE A 550 -15.58 2.66 -15.54
N ARG A 551 -16.80 3.21 -15.52
CA ARG A 551 -17.90 2.71 -14.66
C ARG A 551 -18.24 1.25 -14.94
N LEU A 552 -18.34 0.87 -16.22
CA LEU A 552 -18.60 -0.50 -16.62
C LEU A 552 -17.47 -1.44 -16.16
N ALA A 553 -16.22 -1.06 -16.42
CA ALA A 553 -15.05 -1.82 -16.02
C ALA A 553 -14.96 -2.01 -14.49
N ALA A 554 -15.19 -0.93 -13.74
CA ALA A 554 -15.17 -0.98 -12.29
C ALA A 554 -16.29 -1.88 -11.74
N ASN A 555 -17.49 -1.83 -12.31
CA ASN A 555 -18.62 -2.65 -11.87
C ASN A 555 -18.34 -4.16 -12.03
N ASP A 556 -17.66 -4.55 -13.12
CA ASP A 556 -17.22 -5.93 -13.34
C ASP A 556 -16.13 -6.37 -12.35
N LEU A 557 -15.39 -5.43 -11.77
CA LEU A 557 -14.29 -5.66 -10.84
C LEU A 557 -14.70 -5.63 -9.36
N ILE A 558 -15.85 -5.08 -8.97
CA ILE A 558 -16.28 -4.98 -7.55
C ILE A 558 -16.30 -6.34 -6.83
N ASN A 559 -16.67 -7.41 -7.53
CA ASN A 559 -16.72 -8.77 -6.97
C ASN A 559 -15.57 -9.66 -7.47
N ALA A 560 -14.58 -9.08 -8.14
CA ALA A 560 -13.42 -9.78 -8.66
C ALA A 560 -12.43 -10.19 -7.55
N ALA A 561 -11.34 -10.82 -7.95
CA ALA A 561 -10.21 -11.06 -7.07
C ALA A 561 -9.71 -9.76 -6.41
N LYS A 562 -9.05 -9.88 -5.25
CA LYS A 562 -8.72 -8.72 -4.41
C LYS A 562 -7.66 -7.80 -5.02
N LYS A 563 -6.80 -8.35 -5.89
CA LYS A 563 -5.89 -7.57 -6.72
C LYS A 563 -6.63 -7.33 -8.03
N ARG A 564 -6.96 -6.08 -8.32
CA ARG A 564 -7.81 -5.72 -9.46
C ARG A 564 -7.45 -4.35 -9.98
N ALA A 565 -7.42 -4.22 -11.30
CA ALA A 565 -7.10 -2.95 -11.92
C ALA A 565 -7.80 -2.79 -13.26
N ILE A 566 -7.98 -1.53 -13.63
CA ILE A 566 -8.35 -1.08 -14.96
C ILE A 566 -7.07 -0.65 -15.66
N VAL A 567 -6.85 -1.16 -16.87
CA VAL A 567 -5.74 -0.73 -17.73
C VAL A 567 -6.31 -0.16 -19.02
N MET A 568 -6.17 1.15 -19.24
CA MET A 568 -6.71 1.81 -20.42
C MET A 568 -5.64 1.94 -21.51
N ILE A 569 -5.91 1.49 -22.73
CA ILE A 569 -5.06 1.69 -23.91
C ILE A 569 -5.66 2.82 -24.75
N SER A 570 -4.95 3.94 -24.89
CA SER A 570 -5.42 5.14 -25.60
C SER A 570 -4.25 5.97 -26.11
N ASP A 571 -4.53 6.95 -26.98
CA ASP A 571 -3.59 7.99 -27.41
C ASP A 571 -3.49 9.15 -26.42
N GLY A 572 -4.32 9.12 -25.37
CA GLY A 572 -4.33 10.07 -24.25
C GLY A 572 -5.13 11.33 -24.52
N SER A 573 -5.93 11.36 -25.59
CA SER A 573 -6.76 12.51 -25.94
C SER A 573 -8.17 12.36 -25.36
N VAL A 574 -8.69 13.40 -24.70
CA VAL A 574 -10.10 13.43 -24.27
C VAL A 574 -11.01 13.96 -25.36
N THR A 575 -12.26 13.47 -25.39
CA THR A 575 -13.33 13.97 -26.26
C THR A 575 -14.36 14.75 -25.45
N SER A 576 -15.24 15.50 -26.11
CA SER A 576 -16.30 16.25 -25.41
C SER A 576 -17.27 15.36 -24.63
N ALA A 577 -17.29 14.04 -24.89
CA ALA A 577 -18.12 13.08 -24.16
C ALA A 577 -17.38 12.37 -23.02
N SER A 578 -16.05 12.47 -22.92
CA SER A 578 -15.22 11.60 -22.07
C SER A 578 -15.61 11.60 -20.59
N PHE A 579 -16.08 12.71 -20.06
CA PHE A 579 -16.48 12.84 -18.65
C PHE A 579 -17.81 13.60 -18.50
N ALA A 580 -18.75 13.31 -19.41
CA ALA A 580 -19.99 14.08 -19.52
C ALA A 580 -21.07 13.67 -18.50
N LYS A 581 -21.07 12.42 -18.03
CA LYS A 581 -22.07 11.91 -17.07
C LYS A 581 -21.52 11.85 -15.65
N TYR A 582 -20.27 11.42 -15.48
CA TYR A 582 -19.61 11.39 -14.18
C TYR A 582 -18.37 12.26 -14.18
N THR A 583 -18.25 13.08 -13.14
CA THR A 583 -17.08 13.94 -12.94
C THR A 583 -15.85 13.11 -12.59
N LEU A 584 -14.66 13.66 -12.83
CA LEU A 584 -13.41 13.02 -12.45
C LEU A 584 -13.35 12.68 -10.96
N SER A 585 -13.79 13.58 -10.10
CA SER A 585 -13.83 13.35 -8.65
C SER A 585 -14.76 12.21 -8.24
N GLU A 586 -15.89 12.03 -8.94
CA GLU A 586 -16.80 10.92 -8.66
C GLU A 586 -16.23 9.59 -9.16
N LEU A 587 -15.52 9.59 -10.28
CA LEU A 587 -14.85 8.40 -10.81
C LEU A 587 -13.68 7.98 -9.93
N THR A 588 -12.79 8.90 -9.54
CA THR A 588 -11.67 8.58 -8.64
C THR A 588 -12.17 8.11 -7.29
N ALA A 589 -13.19 8.78 -6.72
CA ALA A 589 -13.84 8.32 -5.49
C ALA A 589 -14.45 6.92 -5.67
N TYR A 590 -15.15 6.65 -6.78
CA TYR A 590 -15.73 5.34 -7.04
C TYR A 590 -14.67 4.24 -7.12
N LEU A 591 -13.57 4.48 -7.82
CA LEU A 591 -12.45 3.54 -7.95
C LEU A 591 -11.76 3.30 -6.60
N ALA A 592 -11.36 4.38 -5.91
CA ALA A 592 -10.65 4.30 -4.64
C ALA A 592 -11.51 3.69 -3.51
N ASN A 593 -12.80 4.06 -3.44
CA ASN A 593 -13.72 3.51 -2.43
C ASN A 593 -13.96 2.01 -2.62
N ASN A 594 -13.67 1.48 -3.81
CA ASN A 594 -13.76 0.07 -4.13
C ASN A 594 -12.40 -0.60 -4.35
N SER A 595 -11.28 0.03 -4.01
CA SER A 595 -9.93 -0.55 -4.20
C SER A 595 -9.72 -1.07 -5.63
N ILE A 596 -9.96 -0.22 -6.62
CA ILE A 596 -9.71 -0.50 -8.04
C ILE A 596 -8.69 0.51 -8.52
N ASP A 597 -7.55 0.04 -8.98
CA ASP A 597 -6.49 0.89 -9.50
C ASP A 597 -6.73 1.22 -10.98
N PHE A 598 -6.30 2.41 -11.42
CA PHE A 598 -6.44 2.84 -12.81
C PHE A 598 -5.07 3.16 -13.41
N SER A 599 -4.64 2.33 -14.34
CA SER A 599 -3.40 2.53 -15.09
C SER A 599 -3.72 2.82 -16.56
N MET A 600 -2.78 3.46 -17.25
CA MET A 600 -2.91 3.79 -18.66
C MET A 600 -1.70 3.32 -19.45
N ILE A 601 -1.94 2.80 -20.64
CA ILE A 601 -0.94 2.52 -21.66
C ILE A 601 -1.12 3.54 -22.77
N GLN A 602 -0.14 4.42 -22.88
CA GLN A 602 -0.07 5.47 -23.88
C GLN A 602 0.53 4.93 -25.18
N VAL A 603 -0.26 4.97 -26.26
CA VAL A 603 0.15 4.50 -27.59
C VAL A 603 0.77 5.61 -28.45
N SER A 604 0.59 6.86 -28.05
CA SER A 604 1.17 8.02 -28.74
C SER A 604 2.48 8.48 -28.08
N GLN A 605 3.25 9.34 -28.76
CA GLN A 605 4.42 10.00 -28.15
C GLN A 605 4.06 11.29 -27.40
N LYS A 606 2.78 11.68 -27.40
CA LYS A 606 2.29 12.87 -26.70
C LYS A 606 2.08 12.53 -25.24
N ALA A 607 2.24 13.50 -24.34
CA ALA A 607 1.71 13.38 -22.99
C ALA A 607 0.16 13.25 -23.04
N PRO A 608 -0.45 12.45 -22.14
CA PRO A 608 -1.89 12.38 -22.04
C PRO A 608 -2.47 13.74 -21.59
N ASP A 609 -3.76 13.94 -21.85
CA ASP A 609 -4.48 15.11 -21.34
C ASP A 609 -4.63 15.02 -19.81
N ALA A 610 -4.71 16.19 -19.15
CA ALA A 610 -4.58 16.33 -17.70
C ALA A 610 -5.64 15.54 -16.90
N GLU A 611 -6.78 15.23 -17.51
CA GLU A 611 -7.83 14.41 -16.93
C GLU A 611 -7.37 12.97 -16.66
N TYR A 612 -6.54 12.40 -17.54
CA TYR A 612 -5.96 11.07 -17.32
C TYR A 612 -4.88 11.11 -16.24
N ASP A 613 -4.04 12.14 -16.23
CA ASP A 613 -3.07 12.35 -15.14
C ASP A 613 -3.77 12.46 -13.79
N TYR A 614 -4.93 13.14 -13.75
CA TYR A 614 -5.74 13.22 -12.54
C TYR A 614 -6.26 11.84 -12.11
N LEU A 615 -6.78 11.02 -13.02
CA LEU A 615 -7.24 9.66 -12.70
C LEU A 615 -6.12 8.76 -12.20
N ILE A 616 -4.97 8.78 -12.88
CA ILE A 616 -3.81 7.96 -12.54
C ILE A 616 -3.29 8.37 -11.16
N ASN A 617 -3.01 9.66 -10.94
CA ASN A 617 -2.43 10.15 -9.68
C ASN A 617 -3.38 10.05 -8.47
N ASN A 618 -4.71 10.08 -8.69
CA ASN A 618 -5.70 9.88 -7.62
C ASN A 618 -6.14 8.41 -7.51
N SER A 619 -5.44 7.51 -8.19
CA SER A 619 -5.48 6.06 -8.01
C SER A 619 -4.05 5.56 -7.71
N SER A 620 -3.87 4.30 -7.32
CA SER A 620 -2.52 3.75 -7.13
C SER A 620 -1.94 3.19 -8.43
N GLY A 621 -2.39 3.68 -9.59
CA GLY A 621 -1.99 3.17 -10.91
C GLY A 621 -0.81 3.91 -11.53
N GLU A 622 -0.37 3.43 -12.69
CA GLU A 622 0.80 3.95 -13.39
C GLU A 622 0.52 4.30 -14.86
N LEU A 623 1.39 5.16 -15.42
CA LEU A 623 1.44 5.47 -16.85
C LEU A 623 2.54 4.66 -17.52
N TYR A 624 2.14 3.83 -18.48
CA TYR A 624 3.02 3.02 -19.30
C TYR A 624 3.07 3.56 -20.73
N TYR A 625 4.20 3.39 -21.40
CA TYR A 625 4.33 3.66 -22.84
C TYR A 625 4.52 2.35 -23.60
N VAL A 626 3.81 2.17 -24.70
CA VAL A 626 3.93 0.94 -25.53
C VAL A 626 5.36 0.71 -26.02
N PHE A 627 6.12 1.78 -26.25
CA PHE A 627 7.47 1.71 -26.83
C PHE A 627 8.60 1.64 -25.78
N ARG A 628 8.30 1.35 -24.51
CA ARG A 628 9.35 1.28 -23.48
C ARG A 628 10.29 0.08 -23.74
N PRO A 629 11.61 0.21 -23.51
CA PRO A 629 12.58 -0.85 -23.82
C PRO A 629 12.29 -2.19 -23.14
N GLU A 630 11.65 -2.13 -21.98
CA GLU A 630 11.34 -3.25 -21.10
C GLU A 630 10.09 -4.04 -21.52
N GLY A 631 9.32 -3.52 -22.49
CA GLY A 631 8.01 -4.07 -22.90
C GLY A 631 6.96 -3.97 -21.79
N LEU A 632 5.73 -4.44 -21.99
CA LEU A 632 4.60 -4.33 -21.04
C LEU A 632 4.44 -5.59 -20.15
N GLY A 633 5.43 -6.48 -20.17
CA GLY A 633 5.41 -7.75 -19.43
C GLY A 633 5.38 -7.63 -17.89
N SER A 634 5.70 -6.45 -17.33
CA SER A 634 5.65 -6.22 -15.88
C SER A 634 4.27 -5.78 -15.37
N ILE A 635 3.33 -5.37 -16.24
CA ILE A 635 2.10 -4.70 -15.79
C ILE A 635 1.31 -5.54 -14.77
N ALA A 636 1.15 -6.84 -15.02
CA ALA A 636 0.46 -7.70 -14.06
C ALA A 636 1.22 -7.82 -12.72
N SER A 637 2.56 -7.90 -12.74
CA SER A 637 3.35 -7.91 -11.50
C SER A 637 3.29 -6.57 -10.77
N ASP A 638 3.29 -5.46 -11.50
CA ASP A 638 3.18 -4.11 -10.96
C ASP A 638 1.83 -3.97 -10.23
N ILE A 639 0.73 -4.37 -10.86
CA ILE A 639 -0.61 -4.41 -10.23
C ILE A 639 -0.66 -5.34 -9.01
N ILE A 640 -0.05 -6.52 -9.09
CA ILE A 640 0.01 -7.46 -7.95
C ILE A 640 0.82 -6.85 -6.80
N SER A 641 1.83 -6.03 -7.09
CA SER A 641 2.67 -5.38 -6.08
C SER A 641 1.97 -4.19 -5.38
N ILE A 642 0.89 -3.65 -5.96
CA ILE A 642 0.15 -2.53 -5.37
C ILE A 642 -0.32 -2.89 -3.95
N PRO A 643 0.01 -2.09 -2.93
CA PRO A 643 -0.38 -2.36 -1.54
C PRO A 643 -1.90 -2.54 -1.38
N GLN A 644 -2.34 -3.49 -0.55
CA GLN A 644 -3.77 -3.71 -0.29
C GLN A 644 -4.02 -3.95 1.20
N GLY A 645 -4.99 -3.21 1.76
CA GLY A 645 -5.35 -3.24 3.17
C GLY A 645 -6.63 -4.03 3.45
N THR A 646 -6.95 -5.02 2.62
CA THR A 646 -8.17 -5.84 2.77
C THR A 646 -7.86 -7.17 3.43
N TYR A 647 -8.68 -7.53 4.42
CA TYR A 647 -8.50 -8.69 5.30
C TYR A 647 -9.79 -9.48 5.43
N GLN A 648 -9.68 -10.81 5.43
CA GLN A 648 -10.82 -11.70 5.62
C GLN A 648 -10.73 -12.43 6.97
N LEU A 649 -11.79 -12.32 7.73
CA LEU A 649 -11.95 -12.94 9.04
C LEU A 649 -13.17 -13.87 9.03
N LYS A 650 -13.14 -14.89 9.89
CA LYS A 650 -14.25 -15.81 10.12
C LYS A 650 -14.53 -15.90 11.62
N TYR A 651 -15.80 -15.93 12.01
CA TYR A 651 -16.21 -16.23 13.38
C TYR A 651 -17.52 -17.03 13.39
N VAL A 652 -17.93 -17.49 14.58
CA VAL A 652 -19.22 -18.16 14.80
C VAL A 652 -20.14 -17.26 15.61
N SER A 653 -21.29 -16.90 15.02
CA SER A 653 -22.29 -16.06 15.67
C SER A 653 -23.09 -16.87 16.70
N ALA A 654 -23.40 -16.23 17.83
CA ALA A 654 -24.27 -16.78 18.87
C ALA A 654 -25.61 -16.02 18.96
N LEU A 655 -25.88 -15.10 18.04
CA LEU A 655 -27.09 -14.29 18.05
C LEU A 655 -28.29 -15.06 17.51
N GLN A 656 -29.46 -14.83 18.11
CA GLN A 656 -30.73 -15.30 17.57
C GLN A 656 -31.11 -14.49 16.33
N THR A 657 -31.50 -15.18 15.26
CA THR A 657 -31.75 -14.61 13.93
C THR A 657 -33.19 -14.15 13.72
N SER A 658 -34.14 -14.67 14.52
CA SER A 658 -35.58 -14.51 14.28
C SER A 658 -35.96 -14.94 12.85
N PHE A 659 -35.65 -16.18 12.47
CA PHE A 659 -35.88 -16.71 11.11
C PHE A 659 -35.19 -15.87 10.00
N GLY A 660 -34.09 -15.19 10.33
CA GLY A 660 -33.33 -14.32 9.41
C GLY A 660 -33.85 -12.88 9.28
N GLU A 661 -34.90 -12.50 10.02
CA GLU A 661 -35.49 -11.15 9.94
C GLU A 661 -34.80 -10.11 10.83
N LYS A 662 -34.01 -10.57 11.81
CA LYS A 662 -33.35 -9.67 12.77
C LYS A 662 -32.05 -9.12 12.19
N TYR A 663 -31.86 -7.81 12.29
CA TYR A 663 -30.59 -7.15 12.01
C TYR A 663 -29.59 -7.46 13.12
N LEU A 664 -28.44 -8.00 12.75
CA LEU A 664 -27.37 -8.43 13.67
C LEU A 664 -26.20 -7.43 13.55
N PRO A 665 -25.92 -6.61 14.58
CA PRO A 665 -24.84 -5.64 14.52
C PRO A 665 -23.49 -6.32 14.73
N VAL A 666 -22.49 -5.85 13.98
CA VAL A 666 -21.09 -6.28 14.09
C VAL A 666 -20.18 -5.06 14.16
N GLU A 667 -19.22 -5.11 15.07
CA GLU A 667 -18.23 -4.05 15.28
C GLU A 667 -16.83 -4.65 15.07
N ALA A 668 -15.96 -3.90 14.43
CA ALA A 668 -14.57 -4.30 14.20
C ALA A 668 -13.63 -3.20 14.67
N GLU A 669 -12.67 -3.57 15.50
CA GLU A 669 -11.58 -2.71 15.96
C GLU A 669 -10.26 -3.27 15.46
N VAL A 670 -9.37 -2.37 15.02
CA VAL A 670 -8.05 -2.71 14.51
C VAL A 670 -7.00 -1.94 15.30
N TYR A 671 -5.95 -2.64 15.71
CA TYR A 671 -4.85 -2.09 16.51
C TYR A 671 -3.52 -2.38 15.83
N LEU A 672 -2.70 -1.34 15.65
CA LEU A 672 -1.33 -1.46 15.15
C LEU A 672 -0.43 -0.46 15.89
N MET A 673 0.43 -0.99 16.77
CA MET A 673 1.30 -0.18 17.63
C MET A 673 0.48 0.87 18.41
N ASN A 674 0.81 2.16 18.27
CA ASN A 674 0.11 3.27 18.91
C ASN A 674 -1.11 3.79 18.13
N ARG A 675 -1.51 3.11 17.04
CA ARG A 675 -2.66 3.49 16.21
C ARG A 675 -3.80 2.50 16.40
N SER A 676 -5.02 3.00 16.36
CA SER A 676 -6.22 2.17 16.30
C SER A 676 -7.28 2.78 15.40
N GLY A 677 -8.24 1.96 14.99
CA GLY A 677 -9.42 2.37 14.26
C GLY A 677 -10.57 1.41 14.52
N ARG A 678 -11.79 1.86 14.24
CA ARG A 678 -13.01 1.09 14.46
C ARG A 678 -14.02 1.36 13.35
N ASP A 679 -14.84 0.36 13.07
CA ASP A 679 -16.07 0.53 12.30
C ASP A 679 -17.22 -0.28 12.89
N GLU A 680 -18.44 0.13 12.55
CA GLU A 680 -19.69 -0.53 12.93
C GLU A 680 -20.54 -0.80 11.69
N SER A 681 -21.12 -1.99 11.64
CA SER A 681 -22.01 -2.42 10.57
C SER A 681 -23.01 -3.46 11.11
N GLY A 682 -23.62 -4.22 10.21
CA GLY A 682 -24.47 -5.34 10.56
C GLY A 682 -24.89 -6.13 9.34
N TYR A 683 -25.64 -7.20 9.59
CA TYR A 683 -26.05 -8.16 8.56
C TYR A 683 -27.35 -8.86 8.95
N PHE A 684 -27.87 -9.65 8.03
CA PHE A 684 -29.02 -10.55 8.26
C PHE A 684 -28.59 -11.97 7.98
N ALA A 685 -29.03 -12.91 8.81
CA ALA A 685 -28.90 -14.33 8.52
C ALA A 685 -29.84 -14.74 7.36
N PRO A 686 -29.63 -15.90 6.71
CA PRO A 686 -30.55 -16.43 5.72
C PRO A 686 -31.95 -16.59 6.32
N LEU A 687 -32.98 -16.40 5.47
CA LEU A 687 -34.35 -16.71 5.87
C LEU A 687 -34.53 -18.23 6.00
N GLU A 688 -35.21 -18.66 7.06
CA GLU A 688 -35.51 -20.08 7.35
C GLU A 688 -36.74 -20.61 6.59
#